data_AF-A0A4U1CAQ6-F1
#
_entry.id   AF-A0A4U1CAQ6-F1
#
_cell.length_a   1.000
_cell.length_b   1.000
_cell.length_c   1.000
_cell.angle_alpha   90.00
_cell.angle_beta   90.00
_cell.angle_gamma   90.00
#
_symmetry.space_group_name_H-M   'P 1'
#
loop_
_entity.id
_entity.type
_entity.pdbx_description
1 polymer ?
#
loop_
_entity_poly.entity_id
_entity_poly.type
_entity_poly.pdbx_seq_one_letter_code
_entity_poly.pdbx_strand_id
1 'polypeptide(L)'
;MIYLVLCVKHILLLRISYVPRFKIQDIKITENQKIKYHWPLNELRGTNVSEEVSGNNAYAVNPQWIKNFYLEWNQVATYKIHGAATVVYDYKKDKLITIGTDSVFTCNLINGIFENKNYKSGKYPTTKGNRSFFNPINDRVYNFTSERQEVNFFNFKTNEWSGKIKNTDEVPLHWHLNHFFSAKDSSLYLFGGYGQFTYKSDVYKYSFINNSWDTLKVSGDIFTPRYLAALAPSENKNNLYILGGYGSTTGQQVLKPRFLYDLVSFDLEKQSFKKLFTLNVKDEDFVFGNSMVSEGDSILYALTYPKHKFNTEIQLIKISLKNSSWKKVGKRLPFLFHDTQSFVELFYSKPLKKFIAVTSFLDKNDDSNFVVYTLNSPPLSDVYSSSAAKIKFKWIYLLLIFLILLLAVFYIKRNRKNGTEKAFEANPNSEIKTPYNTNHPIIDVVAPEANIIKNTIFLFGDLQLFDKEGNDITKYFTPLIKELFLAVTLYTLRWGRGISSEKLNELIWFDKSVKSARNNRSVNIAKLKGILENVQNCTVSKETGYWTIDFDNHLVKIDYQTYINIVSDKNKLDQEKAMQLISIIERGSFLPNAEYEWLDAFKSEISNEIIDVYNHYIKSIDLSSDPEFLIRLSDCIFYIDPVNEEAMIIKCKSLALLGKHSLAQKSFENFSREYAKIYSQAFDRDLNTILS
;
A
#
# COMPACT_ATOMS: atom_id res chain seq x y z
N MET A 1 11.79 -32.17 40.89
CA MET A 1 10.58 -31.58 40.25
C MET A 1 9.60 -31.25 41.38
N ILE A 2 9.61 -30.01 41.88
CA ILE A 2 8.65 -29.58 42.91
C ILE A 2 7.33 -29.35 42.18
N TYR A 3 6.39 -30.28 42.30
CA TYR A 3 5.02 -30.07 41.86
C TYR A 3 4.36 -29.14 42.87
N LEU A 4 4.31 -27.84 42.57
CA LEU A 4 3.43 -26.94 43.30
C LEU A 4 1.99 -27.17 42.81
N VAL A 5 1.37 -28.26 43.25
CA VAL A 5 -0.07 -28.43 43.10
C VAL A 5 -0.71 -27.51 44.14
N LEU A 6 -1.16 -26.33 43.71
CA LEU A 6 -2.08 -25.50 44.48
C LEU A 6 -3.43 -26.21 44.55
N CYS A 7 -3.51 -27.25 45.38
CA CYS A 7 -4.76 -27.86 45.78
C CYS A 7 -5.31 -26.99 46.91
N VAL A 8 -6.25 -26.10 46.59
CA VAL A 8 -7.01 -25.36 47.59
C VAL A 8 -7.95 -26.36 48.28
N LYS A 9 -7.42 -27.13 49.24
CA LYS A 9 -8.18 -27.93 50.20
C LYS A 9 -8.79 -26.99 51.23
N HIS A 10 -9.87 -26.29 50.85
CA HIS A 10 -10.98 -25.85 51.71
C HIS A 10 -11.81 -24.80 50.97
N ILE A 11 -12.56 -25.26 49.97
CA ILE A 11 -13.84 -24.64 49.66
C ILE A 11 -14.85 -25.77 49.78
N LEU A 12 -15.74 -25.67 50.76
CA LEU A 12 -16.93 -26.52 50.85
C LEU A 12 -17.56 -26.60 49.46
N LEU A 13 -17.93 -27.82 49.06
CA LEU A 13 -18.68 -28.15 47.84
C LEU A 13 -19.99 -27.35 47.76
N LEU A 14 -19.89 -26.08 47.35
CA LEU A 14 -20.94 -25.36 46.67
C LEU A 14 -20.68 -25.59 45.19
N ARG A 15 -21.62 -26.22 44.49
CA ARG A 15 -21.67 -26.24 43.03
C ARG A 15 -21.79 -24.80 42.54
N ILE A 16 -20.66 -24.11 42.42
CA ILE A 16 -20.57 -22.81 41.78
C ILE A 16 -20.17 -23.10 40.34
N SER A 17 -21.08 -22.84 39.39
CA SER A 17 -20.90 -22.97 37.94
C SER A 17 -19.86 -22.01 37.34
N TYR A 18 -19.09 -21.33 38.19
CA TYR A 18 -18.10 -20.33 37.81
C TYR A 18 -16.76 -20.72 38.44
N VAL A 19 -15.85 -21.21 37.59
CA VAL A 19 -14.43 -21.31 37.96
C VAL A 19 -13.95 -19.88 38.27
N PRO A 20 -13.45 -19.59 39.47
CA PRO A 20 -12.91 -18.27 39.79
C PRO A 20 -11.79 -17.92 38.81
N ARG A 21 -11.88 -16.77 38.15
CA ARG A 21 -10.79 -16.27 37.30
C ARG A 21 -9.74 -15.64 38.20
N PHE A 22 -8.72 -16.41 38.59
CA PHE A 22 -7.55 -15.89 39.30
C PHE A 22 -6.44 -15.51 38.31
N LYS A 23 -5.72 -14.43 38.62
CA LYS A 23 -4.50 -14.02 37.91
C LYS A 23 -3.31 -14.36 38.81
N ILE A 24 -2.29 -15.01 38.26
CA ILE A 24 -1.06 -15.36 38.99
C ILE A 24 0.09 -14.66 38.28
N GLN A 25 0.98 -14.02 39.04
CA GLN A 25 2.22 -13.40 38.57
C GLN A 25 3.27 -13.50 39.68
N ASP A 26 4.56 -13.38 39.33
CA ASP A 26 5.67 -13.24 40.28
C ASP A 26 5.72 -14.33 41.39
N ILE A 27 5.76 -15.60 40.99
CA ILE A 27 5.98 -16.68 41.95
C ILE A 27 7.43 -16.60 42.44
N LYS A 28 7.62 -16.33 43.74
CA LYS A 28 8.92 -16.25 44.38
C LYS A 28 9.02 -17.28 45.51
N ILE A 29 10.11 -18.02 45.55
CA ILE A 29 10.46 -18.91 46.66
C ILE A 29 11.71 -18.35 47.34
N THR A 30 11.62 -18.12 48.64
CA THR A 30 12.72 -17.59 49.46
C THR A 30 13.27 -18.66 50.40
N GLU A 31 14.58 -18.65 50.61
CA GLU A 31 15.28 -19.48 51.59
C GLU A 31 16.24 -18.56 52.37
N ASN A 32 16.20 -18.60 53.71
CA ASN A 32 16.99 -17.72 54.57
C ASN A 32 16.86 -16.23 54.19
N GLN A 33 15.64 -15.78 53.90
CA GLN A 33 15.31 -14.41 53.47
C GLN A 33 15.93 -13.96 52.12
N LYS A 34 16.59 -14.86 51.38
CA LYS A 34 17.05 -14.61 50.01
C LYS A 34 16.15 -15.29 49.00
N ILE A 35 15.88 -14.64 47.87
CA ILE A 35 15.13 -15.25 46.77
C ILE A 35 15.98 -16.37 46.17
N LYS A 36 15.45 -17.59 46.20
CA LYS A 36 16.08 -18.78 45.64
C LYS A 36 15.55 -19.11 44.24
N TYR A 37 14.27 -18.86 44.02
CA TYR A 37 13.62 -19.02 42.70
C TYR A 37 12.64 -17.88 42.44
N HIS A 38 12.55 -17.43 41.19
CA HIS A 38 11.58 -16.43 40.75
C HIS A 38 11.09 -16.73 39.32
N TRP A 39 9.79 -17.00 39.21
CA TRP A 39 9.06 -17.08 37.93
C TRP A 39 8.14 -15.86 37.79
N PRO A 40 8.48 -14.89 36.92
CA PRO A 40 7.66 -13.71 36.71
C PRO A 40 6.28 -14.02 36.11
N LEU A 41 6.16 -15.12 35.35
CA LEU A 41 4.96 -15.49 34.57
C LEU A 41 4.59 -14.41 33.54
N ASN A 42 5.59 -13.92 32.80
CA ASN A 42 5.46 -12.80 31.85
C ASN A 42 5.65 -13.22 30.39
N GLU A 43 5.41 -14.49 30.08
CA GLU A 43 5.48 -15.07 28.75
C GLU A 43 4.37 -14.50 27.84
N LEU A 44 4.62 -14.49 26.54
CA LEU A 44 3.63 -14.08 25.54
C LEU A 44 2.75 -15.25 25.08
N ARG A 45 3.33 -16.46 25.00
CA ARG A 45 2.68 -17.67 24.48
C ARG A 45 3.40 -18.92 24.95
N GLY A 46 2.77 -20.07 24.73
CA GLY A 46 3.35 -21.38 25.01
C GLY A 46 3.17 -21.80 26.46
N THR A 47 3.84 -22.87 26.86
CA THR A 47 3.66 -23.52 28.16
C THR A 47 4.92 -23.50 29.02
N ASN A 48 6.08 -23.15 28.44
CA ASN A 48 7.33 -23.07 29.19
C ASN A 48 7.43 -21.73 29.90
N VAL A 49 7.76 -21.76 31.18
CA VAL A 49 7.91 -20.58 32.03
C VAL A 49 9.37 -20.43 32.44
N SER A 50 9.94 -19.27 32.19
CA SER A 50 11.36 -19.02 32.50
C SER A 50 11.54 -18.68 33.98
N GLU A 51 12.62 -19.19 34.58
CA GLU A 51 13.01 -18.88 35.96
C GLU A 51 14.28 -18.02 35.95
N GLU A 52 14.28 -16.91 36.69
CA GLU A 52 15.30 -15.86 36.54
C GLU A 52 16.53 -16.02 37.44
N VAL A 53 16.48 -16.82 38.52
CA VAL A 53 17.57 -16.87 39.53
C VAL A 53 18.52 -18.05 39.33
N SER A 54 17.97 -19.25 39.11
CA SER A 54 18.71 -20.51 39.07
C SER A 54 18.58 -21.26 37.73
N GLY A 55 17.76 -20.75 36.81
CA GLY A 55 17.50 -21.36 35.50
C GLY A 55 16.56 -22.58 35.55
N ASN A 56 15.84 -22.78 36.65
CA ASN A 56 14.92 -23.92 36.81
C ASN A 56 13.54 -23.60 36.22
N ASN A 57 13.45 -23.69 34.90
CA ASN A 57 12.20 -23.42 34.16
C ASN A 57 11.03 -24.30 34.63
N ALA A 58 9.83 -23.72 34.60
CA ALA A 58 8.57 -24.40 34.95
C ALA A 58 7.69 -24.63 33.71
N TYR A 59 6.59 -25.36 33.91
CA TYR A 59 5.61 -25.63 32.87
C TYR A 59 4.21 -25.21 33.34
N ALA A 60 3.51 -24.43 32.53
CA ALA A 60 2.13 -24.04 32.72
C ALA A 60 1.23 -24.87 31.80
N VAL A 61 0.17 -25.45 32.37
CA VAL A 61 -0.85 -26.22 31.64
C VAL A 61 -2.00 -25.29 31.28
N ASN A 62 -2.34 -25.20 29.99
CA ASN A 62 -3.39 -24.33 29.45
C ASN A 62 -3.32 -22.85 29.91
N PRO A 63 -2.14 -22.19 29.87
CA PRO A 63 -2.03 -20.81 30.32
C PRO A 63 -2.78 -19.85 29.40
N GLN A 64 -3.36 -18.81 30.00
CA GLN A 64 -3.89 -17.64 29.32
C GLN A 64 -2.99 -16.44 29.65
N TRP A 65 -2.01 -16.17 28.79
CA TRP A 65 -1.00 -15.15 29.03
C TRP A 65 -1.57 -13.74 28.90
N ILE A 66 -1.77 -13.08 30.03
CA ILE A 66 -2.41 -11.76 30.10
C ILE A 66 -1.59 -10.71 29.35
N LYS A 67 -0.26 -10.80 29.40
CA LYS A 67 0.66 -9.90 28.69
C LYS A 67 0.38 -9.84 27.19
N ASN A 68 -0.05 -10.95 26.59
CA ASN A 68 -0.37 -10.99 25.16
C ASN A 68 -1.54 -10.06 24.80
N PHE A 69 -2.55 -9.92 25.68
CA PHE A 69 -3.70 -9.04 25.42
C PHE A 69 -3.36 -7.54 25.41
N TYR A 70 -2.18 -7.15 25.90
CA TYR A 70 -1.66 -5.78 25.83
C TYR A 70 -0.71 -5.57 24.64
N LEU A 71 -0.46 -6.62 23.85
CA LEU A 71 0.44 -6.58 22.70
C LEU A 71 -0.30 -6.96 21.41
N GLU A 72 -1.08 -8.04 21.40
CA GLU A 72 -1.79 -8.54 20.23
C GLU A 72 -3.24 -8.05 20.17
N TRP A 73 -3.67 -7.63 18.99
CA TRP A 73 -5.06 -7.30 18.70
C TRP A 73 -5.91 -8.56 18.67
N ASN A 74 -6.98 -8.57 19.45
CA ASN A 74 -7.97 -9.64 19.40
C ASN A 74 -9.12 -9.27 18.47
N GLN A 75 -9.32 -10.03 17.40
CA GLN A 75 -10.48 -9.88 16.52
C GLN A 75 -11.74 -10.38 17.24
N VAL A 76 -12.71 -9.50 17.45
CA VAL A 76 -13.95 -9.82 18.20
C VAL A 76 -15.19 -9.92 17.32
N ALA A 77 -15.17 -9.32 16.11
CA ALA A 77 -16.27 -9.41 15.17
C ALA A 77 -15.83 -9.23 13.73
N THR A 78 -16.52 -9.89 12.81
CA THR A 78 -16.45 -9.67 11.37
C THR A 78 -17.86 -9.77 10.82
N TYR A 79 -18.29 -8.77 10.05
CA TYR A 79 -19.64 -8.74 9.50
C TYR A 79 -19.69 -7.86 8.25
N LYS A 80 -20.71 -8.08 7.42
CA LYS A 80 -20.95 -7.35 6.17
C LYS A 80 -22.31 -6.64 6.27
N ILE A 81 -22.36 -5.40 5.82
CA ILE A 81 -23.56 -4.56 5.81
C ILE A 81 -23.76 -3.98 4.41
N HIS A 82 -24.99 -4.03 3.92
CA HIS A 82 -25.32 -3.50 2.61
C HIS A 82 -25.25 -1.96 2.57
N GLY A 83 -24.62 -1.42 1.53
CA GLY A 83 -24.38 0.00 1.29
C GLY A 83 -23.03 0.51 1.77
N ALA A 84 -22.75 1.79 1.51
CA ALA A 84 -21.64 2.56 2.08
C ALA A 84 -21.88 2.82 3.58
N ALA A 85 -21.83 1.75 4.37
CA ALA A 85 -22.20 1.76 5.76
C ALA A 85 -21.15 2.49 6.62
N THR A 86 -21.62 3.08 7.71
CA THR A 86 -20.76 3.83 8.64
C THR A 86 -20.88 3.27 10.05
N VAL A 87 -19.82 3.37 10.85
CA VAL A 87 -19.79 2.88 12.23
C VAL A 87 -19.57 4.02 13.20
N VAL A 88 -20.31 3.99 14.32
CA VAL A 88 -20.16 4.94 15.44
C VAL A 88 -20.08 4.18 16.75
N TYR A 89 -19.51 4.82 17.76
CA TYR A 89 -19.38 4.27 19.10
C TYR A 89 -20.24 5.03 20.11
N ASP A 90 -21.25 4.35 20.66
CA ASP A 90 -21.97 4.80 21.84
C ASP A 90 -21.16 4.46 23.08
N TYR A 91 -20.38 5.45 23.53
CA TYR A 91 -19.52 5.33 24.71
C TYR A 91 -20.28 5.25 26.04
N LYS A 92 -21.59 5.53 26.08
CA LYS A 92 -22.41 5.38 27.30
C LYS A 92 -22.81 3.93 27.53
N LYS A 93 -22.97 3.16 26.45
CA LYS A 93 -23.45 1.77 26.49
C LYS A 93 -22.42 0.74 26.01
N ASP A 94 -21.18 1.16 25.73
CA ASP A 94 -20.11 0.36 25.13
C ASP A 94 -20.61 -0.43 23.90
N LYS A 95 -21.28 0.28 23.00
CA LYS A 95 -21.98 -0.30 21.85
C LYS A 95 -21.47 0.31 20.56
N LEU A 96 -21.02 -0.53 19.64
CA LEU A 96 -20.81 -0.14 18.25
C LEU A 96 -22.16 -0.16 17.55
N ILE A 97 -22.41 0.87 16.74
CA ILE A 97 -23.63 1.02 15.95
C ILE A 97 -23.20 1.22 14.49
N THR A 98 -23.59 0.31 13.62
CA THR A 98 -23.33 0.39 12.18
C THR A 98 -24.61 0.70 11.44
N ILE A 99 -24.57 1.73 10.61
CA ILE A 99 -25.69 2.22 9.80
C ILE A 99 -25.52 1.72 8.37
N GLY A 100 -26.42 0.82 7.93
CA GLY A 100 -26.49 0.32 6.57
C GLY A 100 -27.65 0.91 5.76
N THR A 101 -27.89 0.35 4.58
CA THR A 101 -28.95 0.82 3.68
C THR A 101 -30.35 0.39 4.13
N ASP A 102 -30.49 -0.81 4.70
CA ASP A 102 -31.79 -1.39 5.06
C ASP A 102 -31.96 -1.57 6.57
N SER A 103 -30.87 -1.47 7.32
CA SER A 103 -30.83 -1.91 8.70
C SER A 103 -29.74 -1.23 9.53
N VAL A 104 -29.99 -1.15 10.83
CA VAL A 104 -29.00 -0.77 11.84
C VAL A 104 -28.52 -2.02 12.58
N PHE A 105 -27.21 -2.20 12.57
CA PHE A 105 -26.54 -3.27 13.30
C PHE A 105 -25.92 -2.71 14.58
N THR A 106 -26.05 -3.43 15.69
CA THR A 106 -25.39 -3.04 16.94
C THR A 106 -24.62 -4.20 17.55
N CYS A 107 -23.44 -3.90 18.10
CA CYS A 107 -22.58 -4.85 18.80
C CYS A 107 -22.27 -4.28 20.19
N ASN A 108 -22.78 -4.94 21.24
CA ASN A 108 -22.42 -4.61 22.61
C ASN A 108 -21.10 -5.29 22.98
N LEU A 109 -20.08 -4.50 23.29
CA LEU A 109 -18.72 -5.00 23.52
C LEU A 109 -18.53 -5.63 24.91
N ILE A 110 -19.46 -5.41 25.85
CA ILE A 110 -19.39 -5.95 27.21
C ILE A 110 -19.83 -7.42 27.22
N ASN A 111 -20.95 -7.72 26.57
CA ASN A 111 -21.56 -9.06 26.57
C ASN A 111 -21.45 -9.78 25.21
N GLY A 112 -20.95 -9.12 24.17
CA GLY A 112 -20.80 -9.69 22.83
C GLY A 112 -22.12 -9.88 22.08
N ILE A 113 -23.21 -9.25 22.53
CA ILE A 113 -24.52 -9.40 21.90
C ILE A 113 -24.58 -8.54 20.63
N PHE A 114 -25.02 -9.18 19.54
CA PHE A 114 -25.30 -8.55 18.25
C PHE A 114 -26.80 -8.44 18.02
N GLU A 115 -27.25 -7.29 17.53
CA GLU A 115 -28.64 -7.06 17.13
C GLU A 115 -28.66 -6.44 15.73
N ASN A 116 -29.58 -6.89 14.89
CA ASN A 116 -29.90 -6.23 13.62
C ASN A 116 -31.35 -5.77 13.62
N LYS A 117 -31.62 -4.53 13.21
CA LYS A 117 -32.97 -3.98 13.12
C LYS A 117 -33.19 -3.34 11.76
N ASN A 118 -34.15 -3.87 11.03
CA ASN A 118 -34.58 -3.29 9.76
C ASN A 118 -35.27 -1.94 9.98
N TYR A 119 -35.12 -1.03 9.03
CA TYR A 119 -35.83 0.24 9.06
C TYR A 119 -37.30 0.05 8.74
N LYS A 120 -38.18 0.64 9.55
CA LYS A 120 -39.62 0.62 9.29
C LYS A 120 -39.99 1.41 8.02
N SER A 121 -39.15 2.37 7.63
CA SER A 121 -39.23 3.08 6.34
C SER A 121 -38.76 2.26 5.14
N GLY A 122 -38.29 1.01 5.34
CA GLY A 122 -37.75 0.15 4.28
C GLY A 122 -36.26 0.35 4.05
N LYS A 123 -35.87 1.48 3.43
CA LYS A 123 -34.47 1.78 3.11
C LYS A 123 -34.08 3.21 3.49
N TYR A 124 -32.77 3.39 3.71
CA TYR A 124 -32.06 4.64 3.94
C TYR A 124 -30.84 4.66 3.02
N PRO A 125 -30.79 5.52 1.97
CA PRO A 125 -29.67 5.54 1.04
C PRO A 125 -28.37 5.94 1.76
N THR A 126 -27.44 5.01 1.94
CA THR A 126 -26.09 5.32 2.39
C THR A 126 -25.23 5.64 1.18
N THR A 127 -25.08 6.92 0.86
CA THR A 127 -24.24 7.36 -0.26
C THR A 127 -22.77 7.20 0.09
N LYS A 128 -21.97 7.00 -0.95
CA LYS A 128 -20.51 7.11 -0.89
C LYS A 128 -20.15 8.44 -0.19
N GLY A 129 -19.20 8.42 0.74
CA GLY A 129 -18.76 9.61 1.48
C GLY A 129 -19.64 10.08 2.65
N ASN A 130 -20.81 9.47 2.89
CA ASN A 130 -21.60 9.80 4.08
C ASN A 130 -20.83 9.49 5.37
N ARG A 131 -21.19 10.16 6.47
CA ARG A 131 -20.61 9.91 7.80
C ARG A 131 -21.68 9.92 8.86
N SER A 132 -21.42 9.22 9.95
CA SER A 132 -22.31 9.17 11.10
C SER A 132 -21.59 9.56 12.37
N PHE A 133 -22.34 10.10 13.32
CA PHE A 133 -21.87 10.32 14.69
C PHE A 133 -22.99 10.03 15.69
N PHE A 134 -22.61 9.70 16.92
CA PHE A 134 -23.55 9.51 18.01
C PHE A 134 -23.72 10.80 18.81
N ASN A 135 -24.96 11.23 19.00
CA ASN A 135 -25.30 12.34 19.89
C ASN A 135 -25.72 11.79 21.27
N PRO A 136 -24.87 11.94 22.30
CA PRO A 136 -25.14 11.41 23.63
C PRO A 136 -26.23 12.20 24.38
N ILE A 137 -26.59 13.41 23.95
CA ILE A 137 -27.57 14.27 24.65
C ILE A 137 -28.98 13.68 24.49
N ASN A 138 -29.30 13.22 23.28
CA ASN A 138 -30.64 12.74 22.92
C ASN A 138 -30.69 11.25 22.54
N ASP A 139 -29.58 10.52 22.68
CA ASP A 139 -29.46 9.08 22.40
C ASP A 139 -29.83 8.72 20.95
N ARG A 140 -29.38 9.55 20.01
CA ARG A 140 -29.62 9.38 18.57
C ARG A 140 -28.32 9.23 17.80
N VAL A 141 -28.36 8.44 16.75
CA VAL A 141 -27.31 8.42 15.73
C VAL A 141 -27.74 9.32 14.60
N TYR A 142 -26.83 10.22 14.21
CA TYR A 142 -27.00 11.10 13.08
C TYR A 142 -26.15 10.59 11.93
N ASN A 143 -26.68 10.68 10.72
CA ASN A 143 -25.97 10.49 9.47
C ASN A 143 -26.06 11.79 8.66
N PHE A 144 -24.96 12.14 8.00
CA PHE A 144 -24.87 13.36 7.23
C PHE A 144 -24.02 13.16 5.97
N THR A 145 -24.26 14.04 5.00
CA THR A 145 -23.48 14.17 3.78
C THR A 145 -23.09 15.64 3.63
N SER A 146 -21.81 15.93 3.41
CA SER A 146 -21.35 17.32 3.30
C SER A 146 -21.78 17.96 1.98
N GLU A 147 -21.95 17.17 0.92
CA GLU A 147 -22.31 17.59 -0.43
C GLU A 147 -23.71 18.22 -0.46
N ARG A 148 -24.66 17.58 0.22
CA ARG A 148 -26.07 18.00 0.24
C ARG A 148 -26.44 18.80 1.46
N GLN A 149 -25.52 18.93 2.41
CA GLN A 149 -25.78 19.60 3.67
C GLN A 149 -27.00 18.97 4.40
N GLU A 150 -27.23 17.68 4.18
CA GLU A 150 -28.30 16.92 4.81
C GLU A 150 -27.80 16.30 6.13
N VAL A 151 -28.63 16.43 7.17
CA VAL A 151 -28.37 15.84 8.49
C VAL A 151 -29.64 15.15 8.96
N ASN A 152 -29.59 13.83 9.01
CA ASN A 152 -30.72 12.99 9.39
C ASN A 152 -30.38 12.17 10.63
N PHE A 153 -31.38 11.85 11.46
CA PHE A 153 -31.17 10.99 12.62
C PHE A 153 -32.03 9.75 12.57
N PHE A 154 -31.48 8.68 13.12
CA PHE A 154 -32.19 7.44 13.36
C PHE A 154 -32.77 7.43 14.79
N ASN A 155 -34.04 7.07 14.91
CA ASN A 155 -34.72 6.93 16.19
C ASN A 155 -34.88 5.45 16.56
N PHE A 156 -34.12 4.99 17.55
CA PHE A 156 -34.17 3.59 18.04
C PHE A 156 -35.53 3.16 18.63
N LYS A 157 -36.42 4.10 18.98
CA LYS A 157 -37.75 3.77 19.50
C LYS A 157 -38.75 3.46 18.39
N THR A 158 -38.70 4.21 17.29
CA THR A 158 -39.63 4.05 16.16
C THR A 158 -39.04 3.19 15.03
N ASN A 159 -37.72 2.98 15.04
CA ASN A 159 -36.96 2.36 13.95
C ASN A 159 -37.11 3.09 12.61
N GLU A 160 -37.20 4.42 12.67
CA GLU A 160 -37.40 5.29 11.51
C GLU A 160 -36.34 6.41 11.46
N TRP A 161 -36.04 6.85 10.24
CA TRP A 161 -35.22 8.02 9.98
C TRP A 161 -36.05 9.30 9.95
N SER A 162 -35.45 10.42 10.35
CA SER A 162 -36.13 11.71 10.42
C SER A 162 -36.45 12.35 9.06
N GLY A 163 -35.70 12.01 8.00
CA GLY A 163 -35.83 12.64 6.69
C GLY A 163 -36.16 11.66 5.56
N LYS A 164 -36.75 12.20 4.49
CA LYS A 164 -36.99 11.48 3.23
C LYS A 164 -35.80 11.74 2.30
N ILE A 165 -35.05 10.71 1.93
CA ILE A 165 -33.80 10.88 1.18
C ILE A 165 -33.97 10.37 -0.24
N LYS A 166 -33.48 11.16 -1.20
CA LYS A 166 -33.38 10.78 -2.62
C LYS A 166 -32.05 10.07 -2.86
N ASN A 167 -32.09 8.92 -3.51
CA ASN A 167 -30.87 8.24 -3.97
C ASN A 167 -30.11 9.12 -4.97
N THR A 168 -28.78 9.03 -5.02
CA THR A 168 -27.96 9.79 -5.97
C THR A 168 -26.66 9.11 -6.32
N ASP A 169 -26.19 9.41 -7.52
CA ASP A 169 -24.91 8.98 -8.05
C ASP A 169 -23.86 10.10 -8.01
N GLU A 170 -24.12 11.18 -7.24
CA GLU A 170 -23.17 12.27 -7.05
C GLU A 170 -21.85 11.77 -6.45
N VAL A 171 -20.74 12.20 -7.07
CA VAL A 171 -19.39 11.89 -6.58
C VAL A 171 -19.11 12.72 -5.31
N PRO A 172 -18.71 12.10 -4.19
CA PRO A 172 -18.46 12.83 -2.96
C PRO A 172 -17.30 13.81 -3.08
N LEU A 173 -17.46 14.96 -2.43
CA LEU A 173 -16.52 16.09 -2.42
C LEU A 173 -15.55 16.04 -1.24
N HIS A 174 -15.91 15.33 -0.16
CA HIS A 174 -15.17 15.36 1.11
C HIS A 174 -14.89 13.97 1.68
N TRP A 175 -14.37 13.06 0.84
CA TRP A 175 -13.88 11.77 1.31
C TRP A 175 -12.89 11.91 2.45
N HIS A 176 -12.99 11.04 3.46
CA HIS A 176 -12.15 11.06 4.65
C HIS A 176 -12.13 12.38 5.44
N LEU A 177 -13.16 13.22 5.34
CA LEU A 177 -13.30 14.36 6.24
C LEU A 177 -13.24 13.91 7.70
N ASN A 178 -12.67 14.74 8.57
CA ASN A 178 -12.80 14.58 10.01
C ASN A 178 -14.04 15.32 10.48
N HIS A 179 -14.69 14.82 11.52
CA HIS A 179 -15.87 15.46 12.09
C HIS A 179 -15.89 15.36 13.60
N PHE A 180 -16.56 16.31 14.24
CA PHE A 180 -16.74 16.33 15.69
C PHE A 180 -18.08 16.96 16.07
N PHE A 181 -18.85 16.27 16.92
CA PHE A 181 -20.04 16.85 17.54
C PHE A 181 -19.70 17.49 18.89
N SER A 182 -19.90 18.80 18.96
CA SER A 182 -19.77 19.59 20.18
C SER A 182 -21.12 19.66 20.90
N ALA A 183 -21.17 19.07 22.09
CA ALA A 183 -22.32 19.17 22.98
C ALA A 183 -22.48 20.58 23.58
N LYS A 184 -21.41 21.37 23.63
CA LYS A 184 -21.36 22.67 24.30
C LYS A 184 -22.21 23.73 23.58
N ASP A 185 -22.14 23.74 22.27
CA ASP A 185 -22.86 24.66 21.39
C ASP A 185 -23.80 23.92 20.42
N SER A 186 -24.08 22.63 20.70
CA SER A 186 -24.94 21.76 19.91
C SER A 186 -24.68 21.89 18.41
N SER A 187 -23.44 21.64 18.00
CA SER A 187 -22.98 21.85 16.62
C SER A 187 -22.09 20.71 16.13
N LEU A 188 -22.18 20.39 14.84
CA LEU A 188 -21.29 19.47 14.15
C LEU A 188 -20.23 20.27 13.38
N TYR A 189 -18.97 19.94 13.58
CA TYR A 189 -17.83 20.56 12.90
C TYR A 189 -17.21 19.56 11.93
N LEU A 190 -16.92 19.99 10.71
CA LEU A 190 -16.25 19.20 9.66
C LEU A 190 -14.92 19.84 9.27
N PHE A 191 -13.90 19.00 9.04
CA PHE A 191 -12.56 19.44 8.69
C PHE A 191 -12.00 18.60 7.54
N GLY A 192 -11.43 19.30 6.57
CA GLY A 192 -10.69 18.70 5.48
C GLY A 192 -11.50 17.73 4.62
N GLY A 193 -10.81 16.71 4.11
CA GLY A 193 -11.33 15.76 3.15
C GLY A 193 -10.77 15.99 1.75
N TYR A 194 -11.17 15.12 0.84
CA TYR A 194 -10.69 15.11 -0.54
C TYR A 194 -11.82 14.74 -1.49
N GLY A 195 -11.84 15.36 -2.66
CA GLY A 195 -12.78 15.03 -3.73
C GLY A 195 -12.57 15.95 -4.92
N GLN A 196 -12.91 15.46 -6.11
CA GLN A 196 -12.72 16.19 -7.38
C GLN A 196 -11.31 16.79 -7.49
N PHE A 197 -10.28 15.95 -7.30
CA PHE A 197 -8.86 16.32 -7.41
C PHE A 197 -8.41 17.44 -6.45
N THR A 198 -9.19 17.70 -5.38
CA THR A 198 -8.93 18.81 -4.45
C THR A 198 -9.01 18.34 -3.00
N TYR A 199 -7.94 18.51 -2.24
CA TYR A 199 -7.92 18.48 -0.78
C TYR A 199 -8.56 19.74 -0.22
N LYS A 200 -9.29 19.61 0.89
CA LYS A 200 -10.06 20.70 1.48
C LYS A 200 -9.39 21.19 2.77
N SER A 201 -9.54 22.48 3.06
CA SER A 201 -9.13 23.12 4.33
C SER A 201 -10.26 23.89 5.00
N ASP A 202 -11.40 24.05 4.34
CA ASP A 202 -12.56 24.74 4.89
C ASP A 202 -13.07 24.01 6.14
N VAL A 203 -13.57 24.81 7.08
CA VAL A 203 -14.23 24.31 8.29
C VAL A 203 -15.71 24.59 8.17
N TYR A 204 -16.51 23.53 8.06
CA TYR A 204 -17.96 23.63 8.02
C TYR A 204 -18.53 23.39 9.41
N LYS A 205 -19.58 24.14 9.75
CA LYS A 205 -20.32 24.01 10.99
C LYS A 205 -21.80 23.84 10.68
N TYR A 206 -22.42 22.82 11.26
CA TYR A 206 -23.88 22.70 11.29
C TYR A 206 -24.38 22.98 12.70
N SER A 207 -25.25 24.00 12.84
CA SER A 207 -25.92 24.33 14.10
C SER A 207 -27.21 23.53 14.23
N PHE A 208 -27.34 22.69 15.24
CA PHE A 208 -28.61 22.00 15.54
C PHE A 208 -29.66 22.93 16.18
N ILE A 209 -29.24 24.12 16.62
CA ILE A 209 -30.15 25.15 17.16
C ILE A 209 -30.86 25.86 16.01
N ASN A 210 -30.09 26.23 14.97
CA ASN A 210 -30.61 27.02 13.84
C ASN A 210 -30.98 26.16 12.63
N ASN A 211 -30.59 24.88 12.61
CA ASN A 211 -30.68 23.97 11.47
C ASN A 211 -30.07 24.54 10.19
N SER A 212 -28.88 25.13 10.33
CA SER A 212 -28.17 25.79 9.23
C SER A 212 -26.71 25.33 9.16
N TRP A 213 -26.19 25.31 7.93
CA TRP A 213 -24.77 25.14 7.64
C TRP A 213 -24.11 26.50 7.45
N ASP A 214 -22.92 26.63 8.01
CA ASP A 214 -22.06 27.80 7.88
C ASP A 214 -20.64 27.35 7.55
N THR A 215 -19.94 28.12 6.71
CA THR A 215 -18.50 28.00 6.52
C THR A 215 -17.80 28.98 7.45
N LEU A 216 -16.98 28.48 8.36
CA LEU A 216 -16.35 29.31 9.38
C LEU A 216 -15.19 30.12 8.80
N LYS A 217 -15.11 31.39 9.22
CA LYS A 217 -13.93 32.22 9.01
C LYS A 217 -12.93 31.93 10.13
N VAL A 218 -12.01 31.02 9.88
CA VAL A 218 -11.00 30.61 10.85
C VAL A 218 -9.82 31.57 10.89
N SER A 219 -9.18 31.68 12.07
CA SER A 219 -7.97 32.50 12.28
C SER A 219 -6.80 31.66 12.81
N GLY A 220 -5.63 32.29 13.01
CA GLY A 220 -4.43 31.62 13.53
C GLY A 220 -3.55 31.02 12.45
N ASP A 221 -2.94 29.87 12.74
CA ASP A 221 -2.03 29.18 11.83
C ASP A 221 -2.76 28.56 10.63
N ILE A 222 -2.05 28.39 9.51
CA ILE A 222 -2.64 27.80 8.29
C ILE A 222 -2.95 26.31 8.50
N PHE A 223 -4.23 25.94 8.35
CA PHE A 223 -4.63 24.55 8.23
C PHE A 223 -4.43 24.06 6.79
N THR A 224 -3.34 23.32 6.56
CA THR A 224 -3.03 22.77 5.23
C THR A 224 -4.16 21.83 4.76
N PRO A 225 -4.68 21.98 3.52
CA PRO A 225 -5.67 21.08 2.95
C PRO A 225 -5.23 19.61 2.99
N ARG A 226 -6.11 18.72 3.47
CA ARG A 226 -5.72 17.32 3.73
C ARG A 226 -6.90 16.35 3.84
N TYR A 227 -6.60 15.07 3.62
CA TYR A 227 -7.44 13.93 4.00
C TYR A 227 -6.59 12.86 4.71
N LEU A 228 -7.19 11.73 5.11
CA LEU A 228 -6.50 10.63 5.82
C LEU A 228 -5.78 11.09 7.11
N ALA A 229 -6.35 12.10 7.77
CA ALA A 229 -5.88 12.64 9.04
C ALA A 229 -6.69 12.07 10.20
N ALA A 230 -6.11 12.07 11.40
CA ALA A 230 -6.80 11.66 12.62
C ALA A 230 -7.31 12.85 13.42
N LEU A 231 -8.48 12.73 14.03
CA LEU A 231 -9.04 13.73 14.94
C LEU A 231 -9.33 13.14 16.32
N ALA A 232 -9.03 13.90 17.38
CA ALA A 232 -9.53 13.67 18.74
C ALA A 232 -9.82 14.99 19.47
N PRO A 233 -10.86 15.05 20.31
CA PRO A 233 -11.03 16.15 21.25
C PRO A 233 -10.00 16.06 22.39
N SER A 234 -9.63 17.22 22.96
CA SER A 234 -8.98 17.30 24.27
C SER A 234 -9.89 16.74 25.37
N GLU A 235 -9.35 16.50 26.57
CA GLU A 235 -10.13 15.93 27.67
C GLU A 235 -11.32 16.82 28.05
N ASN A 236 -11.11 18.14 28.09
CA ASN A 236 -12.15 19.15 28.32
C ASN A 236 -13.03 19.45 27.09
N LYS A 237 -12.73 18.85 25.93
CA LYS A 237 -13.44 19.03 24.66
C LYS A 237 -13.53 20.49 24.15
N ASN A 238 -12.65 21.37 24.61
CA ASN A 238 -12.57 22.76 24.11
C ASN A 238 -11.67 22.86 22.87
N ASN A 239 -10.69 21.96 22.74
CA ASN A 239 -9.77 21.91 21.61
C ASN A 239 -9.95 20.61 20.84
N LEU A 240 -9.80 20.66 19.52
CA LEU A 240 -9.72 19.49 18.66
C LEU A 240 -8.30 19.34 18.14
N TYR A 241 -7.69 18.21 18.43
CA TYR A 241 -6.40 17.83 17.85
C TYR A 241 -6.64 17.16 16.51
N ILE A 242 -5.94 17.63 15.47
CA ILE A 242 -5.93 17.04 14.13
C ILE A 242 -4.49 16.70 13.79
N LEU A 243 -4.23 15.44 13.47
CA LEU A 243 -2.89 14.91 13.25
C LEU A 243 -2.72 14.41 11.82
N GLY A 244 -1.69 14.96 11.18
CA GLY A 244 -1.11 14.44 9.95
C GLY A 244 -2.07 14.41 8.77
N GLY A 245 -1.93 13.41 7.91
CA GLY A 245 -2.75 13.23 6.71
C GLY A 245 -1.92 13.27 5.43
N TYR A 246 -2.59 13.44 4.30
CA TYR A 246 -1.97 13.62 3.00
C TYR A 246 -2.67 14.75 2.26
N GLY A 247 -1.91 15.60 1.58
CA GLY A 247 -2.48 16.75 0.89
C GLY A 247 -1.43 17.74 0.41
N SER A 248 -1.87 18.89 -0.08
CA SER A 248 -0.99 19.94 -0.62
C SER A 248 -1.33 21.30 -0.02
N THR A 249 -0.37 22.22 -0.03
CA THR A 249 -0.58 23.58 0.49
C THR A 249 -1.59 24.39 -0.33
N THR A 250 -1.76 24.04 -1.61
CA THR A 250 -2.71 24.69 -2.52
C THR A 250 -4.08 23.99 -2.54
N GLY A 251 -4.18 22.79 -1.94
CA GLY A 251 -5.35 21.92 -2.05
C GLY A 251 -5.43 21.16 -3.37
N GLN A 252 -4.75 21.57 -4.44
CA GLN A 252 -4.78 20.88 -5.71
C GLN A 252 -3.98 19.57 -5.65
N GLN A 253 -4.57 18.46 -6.13
CA GLN A 253 -3.90 17.16 -6.18
C GLN A 253 -2.67 17.18 -7.10
N VAL A 254 -2.75 17.91 -8.21
CA VAL A 254 -1.68 17.99 -9.20
C VAL A 254 -0.43 18.68 -8.62
N LEU A 255 -0.61 19.56 -7.63
CA LEU A 255 0.46 20.40 -7.10
C LEU A 255 1.10 19.82 -5.83
N LYS A 256 2.11 18.95 -6.00
CA LYS A 256 2.99 18.36 -4.96
C LYS A 256 2.27 17.97 -3.66
N PRO A 257 1.36 16.98 -3.72
CA PRO A 257 0.79 16.41 -2.51
C PRO A 257 1.88 15.68 -1.71
N ARG A 258 1.78 15.74 -0.39
CA ARG A 258 2.78 15.19 0.53
C ARG A 258 2.12 14.63 1.78
N PHE A 259 2.84 13.73 2.44
CA PHE A 259 2.53 13.31 3.79
C PHE A 259 2.68 14.49 4.76
N LEU A 260 1.69 14.63 5.62
CA LEU A 260 1.63 15.62 6.67
C LEU A 260 1.79 14.90 8.00
N TYR A 261 2.59 15.50 8.87
CA TYR A 261 2.91 14.97 10.20
C TYR A 261 2.77 16.05 11.28
N ASP A 262 2.22 17.21 10.93
CA ASP A 262 1.88 18.25 11.88
C ASP A 262 0.69 17.83 12.75
N LEU A 263 0.82 18.12 14.04
CA LEU A 263 -0.28 18.14 14.97
C LEU A 263 -0.76 19.58 15.11
N VAL A 264 -2.01 19.84 14.75
CA VAL A 264 -2.66 21.13 14.92
C VAL A 264 -3.78 21.01 15.94
N SER A 265 -3.99 22.07 16.74
CA SER A 265 -5.16 22.21 17.60
C SER A 265 -6.09 23.27 17.03
N PHE A 266 -7.38 22.96 16.97
CA PHE A 266 -8.45 23.91 16.69
C PHE A 266 -9.18 24.27 17.99
N ASP A 267 -9.18 25.55 18.36
CA ASP A 267 -9.91 26.08 19.52
C ASP A 267 -11.36 26.36 19.10
N LEU A 268 -12.33 25.67 19.72
CA LEU A 268 -13.75 25.78 19.36
C LEU A 268 -14.36 27.15 19.72
N GLU A 269 -13.86 27.83 20.75
CA GLU A 269 -14.38 29.13 21.17
C GLU A 269 -13.82 30.24 20.28
N LYS A 270 -12.51 30.22 20.04
CA LYS A 270 -11.82 31.24 19.22
C LYS A 270 -11.93 30.98 17.73
N GLN A 271 -12.35 29.78 17.33
CA GLN A 271 -12.39 29.31 15.95
C GLN A 271 -11.04 29.53 15.25
N SER A 272 -9.97 29.10 15.92
CA SER A 272 -8.61 29.36 15.46
C SER A 272 -7.74 28.12 15.51
N PHE A 273 -6.86 28.01 14.52
CA PHE A 273 -5.87 26.95 14.45
C PHE A 273 -4.57 27.38 15.11
N LYS A 274 -3.91 26.43 15.77
CA LYS A 274 -2.55 26.57 16.27
C LYS A 274 -1.79 25.28 15.99
N LYS A 275 -0.66 25.40 15.31
CA LYS A 275 0.26 24.28 15.14
C LYS A 275 0.98 24.02 16.45
N LEU A 276 0.92 22.78 16.93
CA LEU A 276 1.59 22.37 18.17
C LEU A 276 3.01 21.91 17.89
N PHE A 277 3.18 20.94 16.98
CA PHE A 277 4.48 20.43 16.55
C PHE A 277 4.33 19.60 15.26
N THR A 278 5.44 19.06 14.76
CA THR A 278 5.47 18.10 13.65
C THR A 278 6.21 16.85 14.11
N LEU A 279 5.60 15.67 13.92
CA LEU A 279 6.24 14.41 14.23
C LEU A 279 7.46 14.22 13.32
N ASN A 280 8.56 13.80 13.92
CA ASN A 280 9.75 13.42 13.17
C ASN A 280 9.57 11.98 12.67
N VAL A 281 9.35 11.83 11.37
CA VAL A 281 9.26 10.54 10.69
C VAL A 281 10.53 10.35 9.86
N LYS A 282 11.27 9.28 10.13
CA LYS A 282 12.53 8.92 9.45
C LYS A 282 12.43 7.62 8.65
N ASP A 283 11.40 6.83 8.93
CA ASP A 283 11.16 5.53 8.31
C ASP A 283 10.26 5.71 7.07
N GLU A 284 9.60 4.63 6.64
CA GLU A 284 8.54 4.63 5.63
C GLU A 284 7.41 5.64 5.96
N ASP A 285 6.92 6.32 4.92
CA ASP A 285 5.80 7.25 5.03
C ASP A 285 4.47 6.55 5.33
N PHE A 286 3.62 7.22 6.12
CA PHE A 286 2.32 6.70 6.51
C PHE A 286 1.26 7.80 6.66
N VAL A 287 0.00 7.38 6.56
CA VAL A 287 -1.18 8.19 6.87
C VAL A 287 -1.87 7.65 8.12
N PHE A 288 -2.98 8.26 8.50
CA PHE A 288 -3.67 8.00 9.75
C PHE A 288 -5.10 7.47 9.54
N GLY A 289 -5.62 6.79 10.55
CA GLY A 289 -7.05 6.54 10.67
C GLY A 289 -7.85 7.83 10.85
N ASN A 290 -9.16 7.79 10.63
CA ASN A 290 -10.01 8.97 10.69
C ASN A 290 -10.22 9.51 12.11
N SER A 291 -9.92 8.69 13.13
CA SER A 291 -10.01 9.07 14.54
C SER A 291 -8.77 8.64 15.32
N MET A 292 -8.52 9.37 16.40
CA MET A 292 -7.52 9.02 17.42
C MET A 292 -8.14 9.14 18.81
N VAL A 293 -7.42 8.67 19.83
CA VAL A 293 -7.87 8.69 21.22
C VAL A 293 -6.93 9.57 22.03
N SER A 294 -7.50 10.50 22.79
CA SER A 294 -6.78 11.26 23.82
C SER A 294 -6.84 10.56 25.18
N GLU A 295 -5.69 10.41 25.82
CA GLU A 295 -5.55 9.95 27.20
C GLU A 295 -5.09 11.14 28.05
N GLY A 296 -6.08 11.80 28.63
CA GLY A 296 -5.94 13.13 29.21
C GLY A 296 -5.43 14.16 28.19
N ASP A 297 -4.80 15.23 28.69
CA ASP A 297 -4.20 16.27 27.84
C ASP A 297 -2.69 16.07 27.61
N SER A 298 -2.21 14.82 27.67
CA SER A 298 -0.78 14.52 27.57
C SER A 298 -0.39 13.47 26.53
N ILE A 299 -1.31 12.56 26.18
CA ILE A 299 -1.01 11.43 25.31
C ILE A 299 -2.11 11.30 24.26
N LEU A 300 -1.71 11.05 23.01
CA LEU A 300 -2.59 10.65 21.92
C LEU A 300 -2.24 9.25 21.43
N TYR A 301 -3.23 8.48 21.02
CA TYR A 301 -3.09 7.20 20.35
C TYR A 301 -3.74 7.25 18.99
N ALA A 302 -2.99 6.93 17.94
CA ALA A 302 -3.48 6.96 16.56
C ALA A 302 -3.10 5.68 15.82
N LEU A 303 -3.95 5.26 14.88
CA LEU A 303 -3.67 4.17 13.96
C LEU A 303 -3.00 4.72 12.71
N THR A 304 -1.92 4.09 12.25
CA THR A 304 -1.17 4.49 11.07
C THR A 304 -0.97 3.34 10.10
N TYR A 305 -0.88 3.64 8.81
CA TYR A 305 -0.66 2.65 7.75
C TYR A 305 -0.05 3.33 6.51
N PRO A 306 0.77 2.62 5.70
CA PRO A 306 1.31 3.16 4.46
C PRO A 306 0.20 3.32 3.41
N LYS A 307 0.14 4.50 2.80
CA LYS A 307 -0.87 4.86 1.79
C LYS A 307 -0.71 4.10 0.47
N HIS A 308 0.52 3.71 0.12
CA HIS A 308 0.84 3.15 -1.20
C HIS A 308 0.71 1.62 -1.29
N LYS A 309 0.15 0.96 -0.27
CA LYS A 309 0.02 -0.51 -0.22
C LYS A 309 -1.44 -0.90 -0.06
N PHE A 310 -1.96 -1.67 -1.01
CA PHE A 310 -3.32 -2.20 -0.95
C PHE A 310 -3.48 -3.21 0.20
N ASN A 311 -2.67 -4.27 0.19
CA ASN A 311 -2.57 -5.22 1.29
C ASN A 311 -1.55 -4.69 2.29
N THR A 312 -2.03 -4.01 3.32
CA THR A 312 -1.19 -3.31 4.28
C THR A 312 -1.44 -3.78 5.70
N GLU A 313 -0.71 -3.19 6.65
CA GLU A 313 -0.90 -3.43 8.07
C GLU A 313 -1.03 -2.09 8.78
N ILE A 314 -1.97 -2.01 9.73
CA ILE A 314 -2.14 -0.87 10.61
C ILE A 314 -1.25 -1.05 11.85
N GLN A 315 -0.57 0.01 12.24
CA GLN A 315 0.21 0.12 13.47
C GLN A 315 -0.43 1.14 14.40
N LEU A 316 -0.61 0.78 15.68
CA LEU A 316 -0.95 1.76 16.71
C LEU A 316 0.32 2.50 17.16
N ILE A 317 0.23 3.82 17.26
CA ILE A 317 1.29 4.68 17.80
C ILE A 317 0.81 5.43 19.04
N LYS A 318 1.72 5.61 19.99
CA LYS A 318 1.54 6.46 21.18
C LYS A 318 2.36 7.73 20.99
N ILE A 319 1.73 8.88 21.16
CA ILE A 319 2.31 10.22 20.95
C ILE A 319 2.22 11.01 22.25
N SER A 320 3.30 11.66 22.64
CA SER A 320 3.37 12.54 23.80
C SER A 320 3.24 14.00 23.38
N LEU A 321 2.24 14.70 23.91
CA LEU A 321 2.02 16.13 23.68
C LEU A 321 3.07 17.01 24.35
N LYS A 322 3.72 16.53 25.41
CA LYS A 322 4.68 17.31 26.21
C LYS A 322 6.03 17.53 25.50
N ASN A 323 6.48 16.55 24.74
CA ASN A 323 7.82 16.54 24.15
C ASN A 323 7.82 16.14 22.67
N SER A 324 6.65 16.06 22.02
CA SER A 324 6.46 15.68 20.61
C SER A 324 7.02 14.29 20.22
N SER A 325 7.37 13.46 21.20
CA SER A 325 7.89 12.11 20.95
C SER A 325 6.77 11.13 20.65
N TRP A 326 7.06 10.11 19.85
CA TRP A 326 6.11 9.04 19.53
C TRP A 326 6.81 7.69 19.44
N LYS A 327 6.05 6.61 19.63
CA LYS A 327 6.53 5.22 19.49
C LYS A 327 5.43 4.27 19.04
N LYS A 328 5.82 3.19 18.37
CA LYS A 328 4.95 2.07 17.99
C LYS A 328 4.58 1.24 19.23
N VAL A 329 3.31 0.91 19.39
CA VAL A 329 2.76 0.11 20.49
C VAL A 329 1.73 -0.89 19.95
N GLY A 330 1.64 -2.05 20.57
CA GLY A 330 0.90 -3.18 20.02
C GLY A 330 1.52 -3.72 18.73
N LYS A 331 1.18 -4.96 18.39
CA LYS A 331 1.47 -5.53 17.07
C LYS A 331 0.61 -4.89 16.00
N ARG A 332 1.02 -5.10 14.77
CA ARG A 332 0.27 -4.68 13.59
C ARG A 332 -0.97 -5.55 13.39
N LEU A 333 -1.97 -4.99 12.73
CA LEU A 333 -3.19 -5.67 12.33
C LEU A 333 -3.37 -5.57 10.80
N PRO A 334 -3.89 -6.61 10.13
CA PRO A 334 -4.04 -6.60 8.67
C PRO A 334 -5.10 -5.59 8.24
N PHE A 335 -4.86 -4.92 7.11
CA PHE A 335 -5.75 -3.90 6.57
C PHE A 335 -5.74 -3.90 5.04
N LEU A 336 -6.93 -3.92 4.45
CA LEU A 336 -7.13 -3.70 3.03
C LEU A 336 -7.37 -2.22 2.82
N PHE A 337 -6.38 -1.51 2.27
CA PHE A 337 -6.47 -0.09 1.98
C PHE A 337 -6.68 0.15 0.49
N HIS A 338 -7.82 0.73 0.15
CA HIS A 338 -8.18 1.15 -1.19
C HIS A 338 -8.73 2.57 -1.15
N ASP A 339 -7.84 3.52 -0.85
CA ASP A 339 -8.12 4.95 -0.79
C ASP A 339 -9.49 5.26 -0.16
N THR A 340 -10.37 5.94 -0.88
CA THR A 340 -11.68 6.41 -0.39
C THR A 340 -12.70 5.31 -0.05
N GLN A 341 -12.41 4.04 -0.37
CA GLN A 341 -13.28 2.89 -0.07
C GLN A 341 -12.97 2.25 1.28
N SER A 342 -11.86 2.63 1.93
CA SER A 342 -11.37 1.96 3.15
C SER A 342 -11.27 2.93 4.31
N PHE A 343 -11.91 2.64 5.44
CA PHE A 343 -11.82 3.48 6.63
C PHE A 343 -11.25 2.69 7.81
N VAL A 344 -10.60 3.40 8.72
CA VAL A 344 -10.30 2.87 10.04
C VAL A 344 -10.63 3.89 11.13
N GLU A 345 -11.36 3.42 12.13
CA GLU A 345 -11.77 4.18 13.30
C GLU A 345 -11.11 3.58 14.55
N LEU A 346 -10.62 4.44 15.45
CA LEU A 346 -10.10 4.07 16.76
C LEU A 346 -11.00 4.65 17.86
N PHE A 347 -11.57 3.76 18.67
CA PHE A 347 -12.34 4.12 19.85
C PHE A 347 -11.66 3.63 21.13
N TYR A 348 -12.14 4.12 22.28
CA TYR A 348 -11.68 3.68 23.58
C TYR A 348 -12.85 3.36 24.50
N SER A 349 -12.90 2.12 24.97
CA SER A 349 -13.82 1.69 26.02
C SER A 349 -13.21 1.96 27.39
N LYS A 350 -13.79 2.92 28.12
CA LYS A 350 -13.40 3.20 29.52
C LYS A 350 -13.77 2.03 30.44
N PRO A 351 -14.98 1.42 30.35
CA PRO A 351 -15.35 0.31 31.22
C PRO A 351 -14.51 -0.95 30.99
N LEU A 352 -14.16 -1.28 29.74
CA LEU A 352 -13.33 -2.45 29.43
C LEU A 352 -11.83 -2.15 29.50
N LYS A 353 -11.44 -0.87 29.52
CA LYS A 353 -10.04 -0.40 29.40
C LYS A 353 -9.34 -0.97 28.16
N LYS A 354 -10.01 -0.84 27.01
CA LYS A 354 -9.53 -1.36 25.73
C LYS A 354 -9.64 -0.31 24.62
N PHE A 355 -8.66 -0.32 23.75
CA PHE A 355 -8.79 0.25 22.42
C PHE A 355 -9.66 -0.65 21.55
N ILE A 356 -10.46 -0.04 20.69
CA ILE A 356 -11.32 -0.72 19.72
C ILE A 356 -10.94 -0.16 18.36
N ALA A 357 -10.35 -0.97 17.49
CA ALA A 357 -10.07 -0.59 16.11
C ALA A 357 -11.14 -1.22 15.21
N VAL A 358 -11.79 -0.42 14.38
CA VAL A 358 -12.77 -0.90 13.40
C VAL A 358 -12.27 -0.56 12.01
N THR A 359 -12.01 -1.57 11.19
CA THR A 359 -11.72 -1.38 9.76
C THR A 359 -13.00 -1.57 8.97
N SER A 360 -13.18 -0.78 7.91
CA SER A 360 -14.23 -1.00 6.92
C SER A 360 -13.69 -0.92 5.50
N PHE A 361 -14.23 -1.75 4.61
CA PHE A 361 -13.92 -1.76 3.18
C PHE A 361 -15.19 -1.95 2.36
N LEU A 362 -15.51 -0.97 1.50
CA LEU A 362 -16.62 -1.03 0.56
C LEU A 362 -16.21 -1.85 -0.66
N ASP A 363 -16.87 -2.98 -0.89
CA ASP A 363 -16.59 -3.84 -2.05
C ASP A 363 -17.34 -3.42 -3.32
N LYS A 364 -17.10 -4.15 -4.41
CA LYS A 364 -17.68 -3.87 -5.73
C LYS A 364 -19.19 -4.08 -5.81
N ASN A 365 -19.79 -4.76 -4.83
CA ASN A 365 -21.23 -4.99 -4.76
C ASN A 365 -21.94 -3.92 -3.90
N ASP A 366 -21.23 -2.83 -3.58
CA ASP A 366 -21.65 -1.80 -2.63
C ASP A 366 -21.96 -2.38 -1.22
N ASP A 367 -21.28 -3.45 -0.81
CA ASP A 367 -21.35 -3.95 0.56
C ASP A 367 -20.11 -3.52 1.37
N SER A 368 -20.34 -3.02 2.58
CA SER A 368 -19.27 -2.65 3.50
C SER A 368 -18.90 -3.82 4.41
N ASN A 369 -17.64 -4.24 4.34
CA ASN A 369 -17.05 -5.29 5.16
C ASN A 369 -16.40 -4.68 6.39
N PHE A 370 -16.82 -5.08 7.59
CA PHE A 370 -16.29 -4.59 8.86
C PHE A 370 -15.50 -5.66 9.61
N VAL A 371 -14.39 -5.26 10.21
CA VAL A 371 -13.67 -6.08 11.19
C VAL A 371 -13.41 -5.26 12.46
N VAL A 372 -13.74 -5.83 13.62
CA VAL A 372 -13.58 -5.19 14.92
C VAL A 372 -12.48 -5.90 15.69
N TYR A 373 -11.49 -5.12 16.12
CA TYR A 373 -10.37 -5.58 16.93
C TYR A 373 -10.36 -4.86 18.28
N THR A 374 -9.85 -5.54 19.31
CA THR A 374 -9.65 -4.96 20.65
C THR A 374 -8.23 -5.17 21.15
N LEU A 375 -7.69 -4.19 21.87
CA LEU A 375 -6.37 -4.24 22.50
C LEU A 375 -6.45 -3.66 23.91
N ASN A 376 -5.90 -4.33 24.92
CA ASN A 376 -5.93 -3.82 26.28
C ASN A 376 -5.04 -2.58 26.45
N SER A 377 -5.49 -1.64 27.28
CA SER A 377 -4.74 -0.44 27.64
C SER A 377 -4.11 -0.56 29.04
N PRO A 378 -2.87 -0.10 29.25
CA PRO A 378 -1.98 0.54 28.27
C PRO A 378 -1.25 -0.48 27.36
N PRO A 379 -1.12 -0.23 26.05
CA PRO A 379 -0.50 -1.16 25.13
C PRO A 379 1.02 -1.21 25.34
N LEU A 380 1.60 -2.40 25.17
CA LEU A 380 3.04 -2.64 25.26
C LEU A 380 3.74 -2.23 23.96
N SER A 381 5.01 -1.84 24.04
CA SER A 381 5.81 -1.58 22.85
C SER A 381 6.12 -2.87 22.08
N ASP A 382 6.10 -2.84 20.74
CA ASP A 382 6.39 -4.00 19.87
C ASP A 382 7.88 -4.41 19.80
N VAL A 383 8.71 -3.83 20.67
CA VAL A 383 10.15 -4.13 20.78
C VAL A 383 10.41 -5.56 21.31
N TYR A 384 9.37 -6.26 21.75
CA TYR A 384 9.44 -7.66 22.21
C TYR A 384 9.30 -8.69 21.09
N SER A 385 9.35 -8.28 19.82
CA SER A 385 9.56 -9.24 18.72
C SER A 385 10.86 -10.00 18.98
N SER A 386 10.68 -11.23 19.44
CA SER A 386 11.67 -12.24 19.78
C SER A 386 12.86 -12.15 18.84
N SER A 387 14.06 -12.09 19.43
CA SER A 387 15.24 -12.62 18.75
C SER A 387 14.87 -14.01 18.24
N ALA A 388 14.61 -14.13 16.94
CA ALA A 388 14.62 -15.43 16.30
C ALA A 388 15.97 -16.02 16.68
N ALA A 389 15.96 -17.12 17.43
CA ALA A 389 17.17 -17.79 17.87
C ALA A 389 18.02 -17.97 16.62
N LYS A 390 19.15 -17.25 16.54
CA LYS A 390 20.15 -17.49 15.49
C LYS A 390 20.54 -18.95 15.67
N ILE A 391 19.98 -19.83 14.85
CA ILE A 391 20.39 -21.23 14.79
C ILE A 391 21.89 -21.16 14.50
N LYS A 392 22.71 -21.58 15.46
CA LYS A 392 24.15 -21.58 15.31
C LYS A 392 24.48 -22.58 14.20
N PHE A 393 24.71 -22.07 13.00
CA PHE A 393 25.05 -22.81 11.76
C PHE A 393 26.26 -23.76 11.89
N LYS A 394 26.98 -23.79 13.02
CA LYS A 394 28.16 -24.64 13.26
C LYS A 394 27.92 -26.12 12.94
N TRP A 395 26.76 -26.66 13.27
CA TRP A 395 26.44 -28.08 13.02
C TRP A 395 26.15 -28.38 11.55
N ILE A 396 25.60 -27.42 10.81
CA ILE A 396 25.35 -27.52 9.37
C ILE A 396 26.69 -27.52 8.61
N TYR A 397 27.64 -26.67 9.02
CA TYR A 397 28.99 -26.67 8.43
C TYR A 397 29.75 -27.96 8.71
N LEU A 398 29.64 -28.53 9.93
CA LEU A 398 30.25 -29.83 10.25
C LEU A 398 29.65 -30.97 9.43
N LEU A 399 28.34 -30.94 9.18
CA LEU A 399 27.65 -31.94 8.38
C LEU A 399 28.01 -31.83 6.89
N LEU A 400 28.17 -30.62 6.36
CA LEU A 400 28.67 -30.36 5.00
C LEU A 400 30.12 -30.83 4.82
N ILE A 401 31.01 -30.55 5.77
CA ILE A 401 32.41 -31.02 5.75
C ILE A 401 32.46 -32.56 5.77
N PHE A 402 31.62 -33.19 6.59
CA PHE A 402 31.52 -34.64 6.65
C PHE A 402 31.02 -35.25 5.32
N LEU A 403 30.05 -34.60 4.66
CA LEU A 403 29.53 -35.04 3.36
C LEU A 403 30.59 -34.93 2.24
N ILE A 404 31.38 -33.85 2.25
CA ILE A 404 32.50 -33.65 1.31
C ILE A 404 33.59 -34.71 1.52
N LEU A 405 33.91 -35.05 2.77
CA LEU A 405 34.86 -36.12 3.10
C LEU A 405 34.36 -37.49 2.62
N LEU A 406 33.07 -37.79 2.77
CA LEU A 406 32.48 -39.03 2.24
C LEU A 406 32.56 -39.11 0.71
N LEU A 407 32.28 -38.00 0.01
CA LEU A 407 32.40 -37.94 -1.45
C LEU A 407 33.85 -38.09 -1.92
N ALA A 408 34.82 -37.50 -1.21
CA ALA A 408 36.24 -37.66 -1.51
C ALA A 408 36.71 -39.11 -1.31
N VAL A 409 36.29 -39.76 -0.23
CA VAL A 409 36.60 -41.19 0.02
C VAL A 409 35.95 -42.09 -1.03
N PHE A 410 34.72 -41.79 -1.45
CA PHE A 410 34.04 -42.52 -2.53
C PHE A 410 34.76 -42.36 -3.87
N TYR A 411 35.20 -41.15 -4.22
CA TYR A 411 35.96 -40.86 -5.44
C TYR A 411 37.31 -41.59 -5.47
N ILE A 412 38.04 -41.59 -4.35
CA ILE A 412 39.33 -42.30 -4.22
C ILE A 412 39.13 -43.83 -4.30
N LYS A 413 38.05 -44.38 -3.73
CA LYS A 413 37.70 -45.80 -3.87
C LYS A 413 37.29 -46.18 -5.29
N ARG A 414 36.63 -45.28 -6.02
CA ARG A 414 36.20 -45.51 -7.41
C ARG A 414 37.39 -45.50 -8.38
N ASN A 415 38.37 -44.61 -8.16
CA ASN A 415 39.57 -44.53 -9.02
C ASN A 415 40.66 -45.56 -8.70
N ARG A 416 40.56 -46.31 -7.59
CA ARG A 416 41.46 -47.44 -7.30
C ARG A 416 41.07 -48.76 -7.99
N LYS A 417 39.96 -48.82 -8.74
CA LYS A 417 39.46 -50.07 -9.35
C LYS A 417 39.54 -50.16 -10.88
N ASN A 418 39.93 -49.11 -11.60
CA ASN A 418 40.06 -49.19 -13.06
C ASN A 418 41.46 -48.75 -13.50
N GLY A 419 42.38 -49.71 -13.57
CA GLY A 419 43.57 -49.62 -14.38
C GLY A 419 43.48 -50.65 -15.50
N THR A 420 43.44 -50.18 -16.75
CA THR A 420 44.14 -50.73 -17.93
C THR A 420 43.77 -49.91 -19.17
N GLU A 421 44.69 -49.01 -19.51
CA GLU A 421 45.39 -48.83 -20.80
C GLU A 421 44.72 -48.69 -22.19
N LYS A 422 45.32 -47.72 -22.92
CA LYS A 422 45.52 -47.51 -24.38
C LYS A 422 44.41 -46.77 -25.16
N ALA A 423 44.70 -45.95 -26.18
CA ALA A 423 45.82 -45.12 -26.66
C ALA A 423 45.40 -44.53 -28.02
N PHE A 424 45.80 -43.28 -28.30
CA PHE A 424 45.99 -42.62 -29.61
C PHE A 424 44.82 -42.28 -30.57
N GLU A 425 44.54 -40.97 -30.60
CA GLU A 425 44.60 -40.00 -31.71
C GLU A 425 43.71 -40.01 -32.98
N ALA A 426 43.18 -38.80 -33.20
CA ALA A 426 43.14 -37.98 -34.43
C ALA A 426 42.00 -38.13 -35.46
N ASN A 427 41.04 -37.20 -35.32
CA ASN A 427 40.58 -36.18 -36.31
C ASN A 427 40.01 -36.61 -37.68
N PRO A 428 39.28 -35.73 -38.40
CA PRO A 428 38.09 -34.95 -38.02
C PRO A 428 36.99 -34.97 -39.11
N ASN A 429 35.89 -34.30 -38.82
CA ASN A 429 34.98 -33.62 -39.74
C ASN A 429 33.93 -34.38 -40.58
N SER A 430 32.73 -33.80 -40.46
CA SER A 430 31.75 -33.49 -41.50
C SER A 430 30.74 -34.57 -41.92
N GLU A 431 29.51 -34.26 -41.51
CA GLU A 431 28.37 -33.99 -42.40
C GLU A 431 27.38 -35.11 -42.79
N ILE A 432 26.12 -34.72 -42.55
CA ILE A 432 24.89 -35.00 -43.29
C ILE A 432 24.40 -36.45 -43.27
N LYS A 433 23.24 -36.67 -42.63
CA LYS A 433 22.01 -37.22 -43.26
C LYS A 433 20.76 -36.78 -42.48
N THR A 434 19.92 -35.95 -43.07
CA THR A 434 18.46 -36.18 -43.09
C THR A 434 18.17 -37.17 -44.24
N PRO A 435 17.01 -37.88 -44.34
CA PRO A 435 15.71 -37.41 -43.86
C PRO A 435 14.68 -38.48 -43.39
N TYR A 436 13.55 -37.94 -42.91
CA TYR A 436 12.21 -38.54 -42.73
C TYR A 436 12.02 -39.69 -41.72
N ASN A 437 11.31 -39.40 -40.62
CA ASN A 437 9.92 -39.84 -40.52
C ASN A 437 9.16 -39.09 -39.40
N THR A 438 8.05 -38.50 -39.82
CA THR A 438 6.92 -38.07 -38.99
C THR A 438 6.33 -39.26 -38.25
N ASN A 439 6.26 -39.17 -36.92
CA ASN A 439 5.00 -39.21 -36.19
C ASN A 439 5.24 -38.86 -34.71
N HIS A 440 4.35 -38.00 -34.21
CA HIS A 440 4.39 -37.24 -32.97
C HIS A 440 5.02 -37.90 -31.74
N PRO A 441 5.84 -37.13 -31.00
CA PRO A 441 5.74 -37.14 -29.56
C PRO A 441 5.68 -35.73 -28.93
N ILE A 442 5.11 -35.74 -27.74
CA ILE A 442 5.13 -34.74 -26.66
C ILE A 442 6.50 -34.07 -26.57
N ILE A 443 6.55 -32.73 -26.66
CA ILE A 443 7.78 -31.97 -26.41
C ILE A 443 7.73 -31.44 -24.97
N ASP A 444 8.58 -32.06 -24.16
CA ASP A 444 9.18 -31.48 -22.96
C ASP A 444 9.79 -30.12 -23.30
N VAL A 445 9.32 -29.07 -22.63
CA VAL A 445 9.96 -27.75 -22.68
C VAL A 445 11.26 -27.84 -21.90
N VAL A 446 12.37 -27.96 -22.64
CA VAL A 446 13.72 -27.66 -22.15
C VAL A 446 13.70 -26.22 -21.63
N ALA A 447 13.96 -26.05 -20.33
CA ALA A 447 14.15 -24.76 -19.71
C ALA A 447 15.31 -24.02 -20.43
N PRO A 448 15.13 -22.78 -20.90
CA PRO A 448 16.23 -22.02 -21.48
C PRO A 448 17.27 -21.71 -20.40
N GLU A 449 18.54 -21.87 -20.73
CA GLU A 449 19.65 -21.36 -19.93
C GLU A 449 19.42 -19.87 -19.61
N ALA A 450 19.48 -19.52 -18.33
CA ALA A 450 19.27 -18.15 -17.89
C ALA A 450 20.38 -17.25 -18.44
N ASN A 451 20.07 -16.45 -19.47
CA ASN A 451 20.93 -15.36 -19.93
C ASN A 451 21.25 -14.43 -18.75
N ILE A 452 22.51 -14.39 -18.32
CA ILE A 452 22.94 -13.53 -17.22
C ILE A 452 22.95 -12.08 -17.72
N ILE A 453 22.00 -11.28 -17.25
CA ILE A 453 21.89 -9.85 -17.56
C ILE A 453 22.96 -9.08 -16.78
N LYS A 454 23.87 -8.39 -17.48
CA LYS A 454 24.97 -7.60 -16.89
C LYS A 454 25.02 -6.22 -17.53
N ASN A 455 25.50 -5.21 -16.79
CA ASN A 455 25.66 -3.82 -17.26
C ASN A 455 24.41 -3.32 -18.02
N THR A 456 23.22 -3.60 -17.50
CA THR A 456 21.97 -3.32 -18.20
C THR A 456 21.09 -2.43 -17.34
N ILE A 457 20.50 -1.42 -17.98
CA ILE A 457 19.57 -0.46 -17.37
C ILE A 457 18.25 -0.59 -18.12
N PHE A 458 17.21 -0.95 -17.39
CA PHE A 458 15.85 -1.02 -17.90
C PHE A 458 15.03 0.16 -17.39
N LEU A 459 14.44 0.90 -18.32
CA LEU A 459 13.50 2.00 -18.10
C LEU A 459 12.08 1.66 -18.59
N PHE A 460 11.93 0.63 -19.42
CA PHE A 460 10.63 0.04 -19.76
C PHE A 460 10.29 -1.08 -18.77
N GLY A 461 9.09 -1.00 -18.20
CA GLY A 461 8.69 -1.70 -16.99
C GLY A 461 9.25 -1.02 -15.73
N ASP A 462 9.46 -1.81 -14.68
CA ASP A 462 10.11 -1.30 -13.48
C ASP A 462 11.56 -0.88 -13.75
N LEU A 463 11.99 0.23 -13.15
CA LEU A 463 13.40 0.64 -13.18
C LEU A 463 14.25 -0.49 -12.61
N GLN A 464 15.16 -1.03 -13.41
CA GLN A 464 16.10 -2.06 -12.98
C GLN A 464 17.51 -1.73 -13.47
N LEU A 465 18.51 -1.88 -12.61
CA LEU A 465 19.92 -1.70 -12.96
C LEU A 465 20.72 -2.92 -12.52
N PHE A 466 21.52 -3.46 -13.44
CA PHE A 466 22.40 -4.60 -13.21
C PHE A 466 23.85 -4.18 -13.33
N ASP A 467 24.66 -4.52 -12.31
CA ASP A 467 26.10 -4.24 -12.30
C ASP A 467 26.88 -5.16 -13.28
N LYS A 468 28.21 -5.00 -13.31
CA LYS A 468 29.12 -5.79 -14.14
C LYS A 468 29.17 -7.28 -13.75
N GLU A 469 28.78 -7.62 -12.53
CA GLU A 469 28.64 -9.00 -12.06
C GLU A 469 27.26 -9.59 -12.38
N GLY A 470 26.26 -8.76 -12.66
CA GLY A 470 24.86 -9.14 -12.92
C GLY A 470 23.96 -9.08 -11.69
N ASN A 471 24.39 -8.41 -10.61
CA ASN A 471 23.54 -8.18 -9.45
C ASN A 471 22.60 -6.99 -9.70
N ASP A 472 21.37 -7.12 -9.21
CA ASP A 472 20.43 -6.00 -9.18
C ASP A 472 20.86 -4.96 -8.12
N ILE A 473 21.29 -3.80 -8.60
CA ILE A 473 21.73 -2.65 -7.81
C ILE A 473 20.65 -1.58 -7.64
N THR A 474 19.43 -1.81 -8.15
CA THR A 474 18.30 -0.87 -8.09
C THR A 474 17.99 -0.44 -6.65
N LYS A 475 18.16 -1.34 -5.68
CA LYS A 475 17.97 -1.08 -4.24
C LYS A 475 18.80 0.07 -3.67
N TYR A 476 19.90 0.45 -4.33
CA TYR A 476 20.74 1.57 -3.90
C TYR A 476 20.22 2.94 -4.37
N PHE A 477 19.27 2.96 -5.32
CA PHE A 477 18.62 4.17 -5.79
C PHE A 477 17.50 4.59 -4.83
N THR A 478 17.86 5.35 -3.79
CA THR A 478 16.86 6.04 -2.95
C THR A 478 15.96 6.95 -3.82
N PRO A 479 14.73 7.31 -3.41
CA PRO A 479 13.78 8.05 -4.26
C PRO A 479 14.38 9.31 -4.92
N LEU A 480 15.18 10.07 -4.18
CA LEU A 480 15.85 11.27 -4.69
C LEU A 480 16.99 10.94 -5.68
N ILE A 481 17.75 9.87 -5.42
CA ILE A 481 18.82 9.42 -6.33
C ILE A 481 18.21 8.83 -7.61
N LYS A 482 17.09 8.12 -7.49
CA LYS A 482 16.30 7.61 -8.62
C LYS A 482 15.82 8.76 -9.51
N GLU A 483 15.19 9.79 -8.92
CA GLU A 483 14.73 10.95 -9.67
C GLU A 483 15.88 11.70 -10.36
N LEU A 484 16.97 11.93 -9.63
CA LEU A 484 18.18 12.57 -10.18
C LEU A 484 18.78 11.77 -11.33
N PHE A 485 18.90 10.45 -11.16
CA PHE A 485 19.39 9.54 -12.21
C PHE A 485 18.51 9.60 -13.45
N LEU A 486 17.19 9.52 -13.29
CA LEU A 486 16.24 9.59 -14.40
C LEU A 486 16.32 10.94 -15.11
N ALA A 487 16.33 12.06 -14.38
CA ALA A 487 16.44 13.39 -14.97
C ALA A 487 17.73 13.54 -15.78
N VAL A 488 18.88 13.14 -15.24
CA VAL A 488 20.15 13.22 -15.98
C VAL A 488 20.14 12.28 -17.19
N THR A 489 19.71 11.04 -17.01
CA THR A 489 19.71 10.02 -18.07
C THR A 489 18.78 10.40 -19.22
N LEU A 490 17.52 10.72 -18.94
CA LEU A 490 16.54 11.02 -19.97
C LEU A 490 16.89 12.28 -20.75
N TYR A 491 17.36 13.33 -20.08
CA TYR A 491 17.79 14.55 -20.76
C TYR A 491 19.06 14.35 -21.59
N THR A 492 19.94 13.44 -21.18
CA THR A 492 21.13 13.07 -21.95
C THR A 492 20.72 12.30 -23.20
N LEU A 493 19.90 11.24 -23.06
CA LEU A 493 19.60 10.34 -24.17
C LEU A 493 18.60 10.94 -25.17
N ARG A 494 17.62 11.74 -24.73
CA ARG A 494 16.62 12.34 -25.62
C ARG A 494 17.15 13.51 -26.44
N TRP A 495 18.00 14.37 -25.84
CA TRP A 495 18.47 15.61 -26.50
C TRP A 495 19.98 15.68 -26.74
N GLY A 496 20.75 14.68 -26.31
CA GLY A 496 22.20 14.61 -26.55
C GLY A 496 23.05 15.65 -25.80
N ARG A 497 22.47 16.44 -24.89
CA ARG A 497 23.14 17.58 -24.22
C ARG A 497 23.08 17.58 -22.70
N GLY A 498 22.34 16.65 -22.09
CA GLY A 498 22.14 16.59 -20.65
C GLY A 498 21.23 17.70 -20.10
N ILE A 499 21.28 17.92 -18.78
CA ILE A 499 20.39 18.82 -18.06
C ILE A 499 21.16 19.90 -17.28
N SER A 500 20.73 21.17 -17.38
CA SER A 500 21.41 22.27 -16.70
C SER A 500 21.24 22.17 -15.17
N SER A 501 22.14 22.83 -14.45
CA SER A 501 22.07 22.90 -12.99
C SER A 501 20.79 23.62 -12.50
N GLU A 502 20.36 24.63 -13.23
CA GLU A 502 19.17 25.42 -12.97
C GLU A 502 17.94 24.56 -13.20
N LYS A 503 17.88 23.84 -14.33
CA LYS A 503 16.75 22.95 -14.63
C LYS A 503 16.65 21.79 -13.65
N LEU A 504 17.77 21.16 -13.28
CA LEU A 504 17.77 20.13 -12.21
C LEU A 504 17.25 20.67 -10.88
N ASN A 505 17.59 21.91 -10.53
CA ASN A 505 17.06 22.53 -9.33
C ASN A 505 15.56 22.80 -9.44
N GLU A 506 15.07 23.25 -10.59
CA GLU A 506 13.63 23.41 -10.83
C GLU A 506 12.88 22.09 -10.78
N LEU A 507 13.45 21.00 -11.30
CA LEU A 507 12.79 19.69 -11.29
C LEU A 507 12.76 19.09 -9.87
N ILE A 508 13.90 19.08 -9.17
CA ILE A 508 14.09 18.26 -7.96
C ILE A 508 14.08 19.08 -6.67
N TRP A 509 14.55 20.34 -6.71
CA TRP A 509 14.80 21.17 -5.53
C TRP A 509 14.17 22.57 -5.63
N PHE A 510 13.00 22.70 -6.26
CA PHE A 510 12.38 24.01 -6.52
C PHE A 510 11.98 24.77 -5.24
N ASP A 511 11.81 24.05 -4.14
CA ASP A 511 11.44 24.56 -2.82
C ASP A 511 12.65 24.97 -1.96
N LYS A 512 13.87 24.82 -2.48
CA LYS A 512 15.10 25.18 -1.79
C LYS A 512 15.67 26.49 -2.33
N SER A 513 16.28 27.27 -1.45
CA SER A 513 17.14 28.37 -1.89
C SER A 513 18.26 27.85 -2.79
N VAL A 514 18.72 28.68 -3.73
CA VAL A 514 19.78 28.31 -4.70
C VAL A 514 21.01 27.71 -4.02
N LYS A 515 21.43 28.27 -2.87
CA LYS A 515 22.56 27.76 -2.08
C LYS A 515 22.29 26.37 -1.49
N SER A 516 21.09 26.14 -0.95
CA SER A 516 20.68 24.86 -0.38
C SER A 516 20.54 23.78 -1.46
N ALA A 517 19.90 24.13 -2.59
CA ALA A 517 19.77 23.25 -3.76
C ALA A 517 21.14 22.83 -4.31
N ARG A 518 22.08 23.78 -4.47
CA ARG A 518 23.45 23.50 -4.91
C ARG A 518 24.18 22.50 -4.00
N ASN A 519 24.08 22.68 -2.69
CA ASN A 519 24.71 21.78 -1.72
C ASN A 519 24.08 20.38 -1.77
N ASN A 520 22.74 20.32 -1.83
CA ASN A 520 22.02 19.06 -1.91
C ASN A 520 22.33 18.29 -3.20
N ARG A 521 22.35 18.98 -4.34
CA ARG A 521 22.74 18.42 -5.64
C ARG A 521 24.14 17.84 -5.61
N SER A 522 25.11 18.59 -5.08
CA SER A 522 26.52 18.15 -5.06
C SER A 522 26.68 16.84 -4.28
N VAL A 523 26.01 16.72 -3.13
CA VAL A 523 26.04 15.50 -2.32
C VAL A 523 25.36 14.32 -3.03
N ASN A 524 24.21 14.53 -3.66
CA ASN A 524 23.49 13.45 -4.33
C ASN A 524 24.13 13.01 -5.64
N ILE A 525 24.77 13.93 -6.39
CA ILE A 525 25.60 13.58 -7.55
C ILE A 525 26.77 12.69 -7.13
N ALA A 526 27.45 13.01 -6.02
CA ALA A 526 28.54 12.17 -5.51
C ALA A 526 28.07 10.75 -5.14
N LYS A 527 26.89 10.64 -4.51
CA LYS A 527 26.27 9.34 -4.22
C LYS A 527 25.89 8.58 -5.50
N LEU A 528 25.30 9.26 -6.47
CA LEU A 528 24.91 8.67 -7.74
C LEU A 528 26.13 8.12 -8.49
N LYS A 529 27.23 8.89 -8.53
CA LYS A 529 28.53 8.41 -9.06
C LYS A 529 28.99 7.12 -8.40
N GLY A 530 29.02 7.07 -7.07
CA GLY A 530 29.45 5.87 -6.34
C GLY A 530 28.56 4.65 -6.57
N ILE A 531 27.27 4.83 -6.91
CA ILE A 531 26.39 3.72 -7.30
C ILE A 531 26.72 3.27 -8.73
N LEU A 532 26.87 4.22 -9.66
CA LEU A 532 27.13 3.94 -11.08
C LEU A 532 28.53 3.37 -11.33
N GLU A 533 29.50 3.57 -10.44
CA GLU A 533 30.82 2.92 -10.50
C GLU A 533 30.75 1.37 -10.52
N ASN A 534 29.64 0.77 -10.04
CA ASN A 534 29.41 -0.67 -10.12
C ASN A 534 28.96 -1.12 -11.53
N VAL A 535 28.41 -0.21 -12.32
CA VAL A 535 28.10 -0.44 -13.73
C VAL A 535 29.35 -0.10 -14.55
N GLN A 536 29.84 -1.05 -15.32
CA GLN A 536 31.11 -0.89 -16.03
C GLN A 536 31.05 0.31 -16.98
N ASN A 537 32.00 1.23 -16.83
CA ASN A 537 32.15 2.41 -17.68
C ASN A 537 30.90 3.30 -17.73
N CYS A 538 30.13 3.42 -16.64
CA CYS A 538 29.01 4.35 -16.54
C CYS A 538 29.28 5.39 -15.45
N THR A 539 29.17 6.69 -15.76
CA THR A 539 29.36 7.77 -14.78
C THR A 539 28.48 8.97 -15.09
N VAL A 540 28.44 9.93 -14.16
CA VAL A 540 27.78 11.23 -14.37
C VAL A 540 28.85 12.30 -14.44
N SER A 541 28.91 13.08 -15.51
CA SER A 541 29.83 14.20 -15.60
C SER A 541 29.09 15.52 -15.76
N LYS A 542 29.86 16.62 -15.76
CA LYS A 542 29.34 17.95 -16.03
C LYS A 542 30.15 18.57 -17.16
N GLU A 543 29.61 18.52 -18.37
CA GLU A 543 30.23 19.09 -19.56
C GLU A 543 29.53 20.40 -19.95
N THR A 544 30.30 21.46 -20.20
CA THR A 544 29.79 22.75 -20.71
C THR A 544 28.61 23.36 -19.93
N GLY A 545 28.47 23.03 -18.64
CA GLY A 545 27.39 23.53 -17.77
C GLY A 545 26.22 22.56 -17.54
N TYR A 546 26.13 21.50 -18.33
CA TYR A 546 25.08 20.48 -18.28
C TYR A 546 25.58 19.21 -17.60
N TRP A 547 24.70 18.54 -16.87
CA TRP A 547 24.94 17.23 -16.29
C TRP A 547 24.52 16.15 -17.27
N THR A 548 25.44 15.24 -17.57
CA THR A 548 25.25 14.13 -18.51
C THR A 548 25.54 12.79 -17.84
N ILE A 549 24.96 11.73 -18.37
CA ILE A 549 25.41 10.36 -18.10
C ILE A 549 26.32 9.91 -19.23
N ASP A 550 27.55 9.52 -18.89
CA ASP A 550 28.54 9.06 -19.86
C ASP A 550 28.68 7.55 -19.69
N PHE A 551 28.49 6.82 -20.77
CA PHE A 551 28.62 5.37 -20.79
C PHE A 551 29.15 4.85 -22.12
N ASP A 552 29.78 3.67 -22.07
CA ASP A 552 30.23 2.96 -23.28
C ASP A 552 29.07 2.18 -23.90
N ASN A 553 28.63 2.61 -25.09
CA ASN A 553 27.53 2.00 -25.85
C ASN A 553 27.76 0.52 -26.21
N HIS A 554 29.00 0.03 -26.19
CA HIS A 554 29.31 -1.37 -26.45
C HIS A 554 29.22 -2.25 -25.19
N LEU A 555 29.33 -1.65 -24.00
CA LEU A 555 29.43 -2.36 -22.73
C LEU A 555 28.18 -2.21 -21.85
N VAL A 556 27.47 -1.10 -21.97
CA VAL A 556 26.27 -0.79 -21.20
C VAL A 556 25.05 -0.79 -22.11
N LYS A 557 24.05 -1.60 -21.76
CA LYS A 557 22.78 -1.67 -22.51
C LYS A 557 21.71 -0.86 -21.78
N ILE A 558 21.14 0.13 -22.45
CA ILE A 558 19.99 0.89 -21.95
C ILE A 558 18.84 0.70 -22.93
N ASP A 559 17.73 0.14 -22.46
CA ASP A 559 16.56 -0.12 -23.31
C ASP A 559 15.98 1.16 -23.92
N TYR A 560 15.98 2.28 -23.18
CA TYR A 560 15.58 3.58 -23.67
C TYR A 560 16.50 4.12 -24.79
N GLN A 561 17.81 3.84 -24.73
CA GLN A 561 18.70 4.19 -25.84
C GLN A 561 18.35 3.38 -27.10
N THR A 562 18.04 2.10 -26.91
CA THR A 562 17.61 1.21 -28.01
C THR A 562 16.32 1.72 -28.64
N TYR A 563 15.34 2.09 -27.80
CA TYR A 563 14.10 2.75 -28.20
C TYR A 563 14.36 4.02 -29.03
N ILE A 564 15.17 4.97 -28.51
CA ILE A 564 15.48 6.22 -29.22
C ILE A 564 16.16 5.94 -30.56
N ASN A 565 17.06 4.96 -30.64
CA ASN A 565 17.71 4.59 -31.89
C ASN A 565 16.73 4.06 -32.94
N ILE A 566 15.69 3.33 -32.51
CA ILE A 566 14.66 2.79 -33.41
C ILE A 566 13.73 3.89 -33.89
N VAL A 567 13.21 4.73 -32.97
CA VAL A 567 12.23 5.78 -33.30
C VAL A 567 12.86 6.96 -34.06
N SER A 568 14.13 7.28 -33.80
CA SER A 568 14.81 8.40 -34.47
C SER A 568 15.34 8.05 -35.86
N ASP A 569 15.38 6.76 -36.22
CA ASP A 569 15.82 6.33 -37.55
C ASP A 569 14.76 6.70 -38.59
N LYS A 570 15.13 7.59 -39.53
CA LYS A 570 14.24 8.06 -40.59
C LYS A 570 14.06 7.05 -41.72
N ASN A 571 14.80 5.95 -41.70
CA ASN A 571 14.60 4.85 -42.65
C ASN A 571 13.35 4.04 -42.27
N LYS A 572 12.76 3.31 -43.23
CA LYS A 572 11.63 2.42 -42.93
C LYS A 572 12.02 1.46 -41.80
N LEU A 573 11.15 1.35 -40.79
CA LEU A 573 11.24 0.31 -39.78
C LEU A 573 11.31 -1.05 -40.49
N ASP A 574 12.33 -1.86 -40.18
CA ASP A 574 12.44 -3.23 -40.66
C ASP A 574 11.91 -4.22 -39.61
N GLN A 575 11.71 -5.48 -40.01
CA GLN A 575 11.15 -6.50 -39.13
C GLN A 575 12.02 -6.74 -37.87
N GLU A 576 13.33 -6.59 -38.00
CA GLU A 576 14.27 -6.79 -36.89
C GLU A 576 14.14 -5.68 -35.83
N LYS A 577 14.11 -4.41 -36.25
CA LYS A 577 13.89 -3.25 -35.36
C LYS A 577 12.51 -3.28 -34.72
N ALA A 578 11.49 -3.68 -35.48
CA ALA A 578 10.14 -3.87 -34.94
C ALA A 578 10.13 -4.96 -33.86
N MET A 579 10.80 -6.09 -34.07
CA MET A 579 10.95 -7.14 -33.05
C MET A 579 11.72 -6.66 -31.81
N GLN A 580 12.77 -5.85 -31.99
CA GLN A 580 13.50 -5.26 -30.86
C GLN A 580 12.58 -4.33 -30.04
N LEU A 581 11.80 -3.47 -30.69
CA LEU A 581 10.86 -2.58 -30.01
C LEU A 581 9.75 -3.35 -29.27
N ILE A 582 9.23 -4.45 -29.87
CA ILE A 582 8.30 -5.36 -29.19
C ILE A 582 8.93 -5.91 -27.91
N SER A 583 10.18 -6.39 -27.96
CA SER A 583 10.86 -6.95 -26.79
C SER A 583 11.06 -5.94 -25.66
N ILE A 584 11.16 -4.65 -25.99
CA ILE A 584 11.23 -3.56 -25.01
C ILE A 584 9.85 -3.36 -24.35
N ILE A 585 8.78 -3.28 -25.15
CA ILE A 585 7.42 -3.01 -24.65
C ILE A 585 6.83 -4.20 -23.89
N GLU A 586 7.15 -5.45 -24.27
CA GLU A 586 6.71 -6.66 -23.57
C GLU A 586 7.20 -6.71 -22.11
N ARG A 587 8.24 -5.94 -21.75
CA ARG A 587 8.68 -5.78 -20.35
C ARG A 587 7.73 -4.89 -19.51
N GLY A 588 6.96 -4.02 -20.17
CA GLY A 588 6.03 -3.10 -19.56
C GLY A 588 6.14 -1.67 -20.09
N SER A 589 5.20 -0.82 -19.67
CA SER A 589 5.16 0.58 -20.09
C SER A 589 6.36 1.36 -19.54
N PHE A 590 6.65 2.52 -20.10
CA PHE A 590 7.79 3.32 -19.68
C PHE A 590 7.60 3.84 -18.23
N LEU A 591 8.42 3.31 -17.29
CA LEU A 591 8.44 3.67 -15.87
C LEU A 591 7.03 3.81 -15.24
N PRO A 592 6.20 2.74 -15.18
CA PRO A 592 4.80 2.83 -14.76
C PRO A 592 4.66 3.31 -13.32
N ASN A 593 5.61 2.90 -12.46
CA ASN A 593 5.61 3.20 -11.03
C ASN A 593 6.40 4.47 -10.65
N ALA A 594 6.88 5.26 -11.64
CA ALA A 594 7.53 6.54 -11.39
C ALA A 594 6.55 7.70 -11.59
N GLU A 595 6.11 8.33 -10.51
CA GLU A 595 5.10 9.41 -10.53
C GLU A 595 5.76 10.80 -10.38
N TYR A 596 6.67 11.15 -11.30
CA TYR A 596 7.27 12.50 -11.34
C TYR A 596 6.53 13.36 -12.38
N GLU A 597 6.06 14.55 -12.00
CA GLU A 597 5.27 15.43 -12.89
C GLU A 597 6.01 15.76 -14.21
N TRP A 598 7.32 16.02 -14.14
CA TRP A 598 8.12 16.31 -15.34
C TRP A 598 8.33 15.09 -16.25
N LEU A 599 8.07 13.88 -15.75
CA LEU A 599 8.21 12.63 -16.49
C LEU A 599 6.96 12.33 -17.35
N ASP A 600 5.80 12.90 -17.01
CA ASP A 600 4.54 12.64 -17.74
C ASP A 600 4.62 13.10 -19.21
N ALA A 601 5.34 14.20 -19.47
CA ALA A 601 5.61 14.65 -20.83
C ALA A 601 6.38 13.59 -21.64
N PHE A 602 7.41 12.97 -21.04
CA PHE A 602 8.15 11.88 -21.69
C PHE A 602 7.26 10.65 -21.89
N LYS A 603 6.47 10.25 -20.89
CA LYS A 603 5.57 9.09 -21.00
C LYS A 603 4.56 9.25 -22.14
N SER A 604 3.96 10.43 -22.24
CA SER A 604 3.01 10.76 -23.30
C SER A 604 3.69 10.79 -24.67
N GLU A 605 4.84 11.46 -24.78
CA GLU A 605 5.65 11.51 -26.01
C GLU A 605 6.05 10.11 -26.49
N ILE A 606 6.61 9.28 -25.60
CA ILE A 606 7.03 7.90 -25.91
C ILE A 606 5.84 7.05 -26.36
N SER A 607 4.71 7.16 -25.66
CA SER A 607 3.50 6.40 -26.01
C SER A 607 3.01 6.75 -27.42
N ASN A 608 2.96 8.03 -27.76
CA ASN A 608 2.54 8.50 -29.08
C ASN A 608 3.56 8.10 -30.16
N GLU A 609 4.86 8.30 -29.92
CA GLU A 609 5.93 7.93 -30.87
C GLU A 609 5.91 6.42 -31.20
N ILE A 610 5.70 5.56 -30.20
CA ILE A 610 5.60 4.11 -30.41
C ILE A 610 4.39 3.77 -31.30
N ILE A 611 3.23 4.36 -31.00
CA ILE A 611 2.00 4.14 -31.78
C ILE A 611 2.22 4.59 -33.22
N ASP A 612 2.81 5.76 -33.44
CA ASP A 612 3.08 6.30 -34.76
C ASP A 612 4.04 5.42 -35.57
N VAL A 613 5.11 4.94 -34.94
CA VAL A 613 6.10 4.05 -35.57
C VAL A 613 5.45 2.73 -35.98
N TYR A 614 4.63 2.14 -35.11
CA TYR A 614 3.92 0.90 -35.44
C TYR A 614 2.84 1.11 -36.50
N ASN A 615 2.05 2.18 -36.44
CA ASN A 615 1.06 2.48 -37.47
C ASN A 615 1.72 2.72 -38.84
N HIS A 616 2.85 3.43 -38.87
CA HIS A 616 3.62 3.61 -40.10
C HIS A 616 4.12 2.27 -40.67
N TYR A 617 4.64 1.41 -39.80
CA TYR A 617 5.14 0.10 -40.20
C TYR A 617 4.03 -0.82 -40.69
N ILE A 618 2.90 -0.90 -39.99
CA ILE A 618 1.74 -1.69 -40.41
C ILE A 618 1.22 -1.22 -41.78
N LYS A 619 1.14 0.10 -42.01
CA LYS A 619 0.74 0.67 -43.31
C LYS A 619 1.72 0.32 -44.44
N SER A 620 2.94 -0.09 -44.13
CA SER A 620 3.96 -0.45 -45.12
C SER A 620 4.00 -1.94 -45.50
N ILE A 621 3.25 -2.78 -44.78
CA ILE A 621 3.24 -4.23 -44.91
C ILE A 621 1.88 -4.67 -45.47
N ASP A 622 1.88 -5.66 -46.36
CA ASP A 622 0.64 -6.28 -46.80
C ASP A 622 0.07 -7.17 -45.70
N LEU A 623 -1.22 -7.03 -45.41
CA LEU A 623 -1.92 -7.75 -44.34
C LEU A 623 -1.82 -9.28 -44.48
N SER A 624 -1.63 -9.76 -45.71
CA SER A 624 -1.52 -11.20 -46.03
C SER A 624 -0.12 -11.79 -45.77
N SER A 625 0.90 -10.93 -45.61
CA SER A 625 2.30 -11.37 -45.59
C SER A 625 2.75 -12.00 -44.26
N ASP A 626 2.35 -11.44 -43.12
CA ASP A 626 2.60 -11.99 -41.79
C ASP A 626 1.50 -11.58 -40.78
N PRO A 627 0.34 -12.27 -40.81
CA PRO A 627 -0.77 -11.95 -39.91
C PRO A 627 -0.45 -12.15 -38.42
N GLU A 628 0.42 -13.11 -38.08
CA GLU A 628 0.79 -13.40 -36.68
C GLU A 628 1.62 -12.25 -36.10
N PHE A 629 2.51 -11.66 -36.91
CA PHE A 629 3.30 -10.50 -36.50
C PHE A 629 2.47 -9.22 -36.37
N LEU A 630 1.51 -9.01 -37.28
CA LEU A 630 0.56 -7.87 -37.18
C LEU A 630 -0.31 -7.95 -35.92
N ILE A 631 -0.67 -9.15 -35.47
CA ILE A 631 -1.36 -9.34 -34.19
C ILE A 631 -0.46 -8.89 -33.02
N ARG A 632 0.82 -9.29 -33.02
CA ARG A 632 1.77 -8.87 -31.96
C ARG A 632 1.95 -7.35 -31.91
N LEU A 633 2.08 -6.69 -33.06
CA LEU A 633 2.16 -5.23 -33.12
C LEU A 633 0.89 -4.57 -32.58
N SER A 634 -0.28 -5.10 -32.96
CA SER A 634 -1.56 -4.61 -32.47
C SER A 634 -1.71 -4.79 -30.96
N ASP A 635 -1.22 -5.91 -30.41
CA ASP A 635 -1.19 -6.16 -28.96
C ASP A 635 -0.30 -5.16 -28.21
N CYS A 636 0.85 -4.78 -28.77
CA CYS A 636 1.69 -3.73 -28.22
C CYS A 636 0.99 -2.36 -28.24
N ILE A 637 0.27 -2.03 -29.31
CA ILE A 637 -0.52 -0.78 -29.37
C ILE A 637 -1.62 -0.82 -28.31
N PHE A 638 -2.37 -1.90 -28.17
CA PHE A 638 -3.43 -2.03 -27.16
C PHE A 638 -2.94 -1.94 -25.72
N TYR A 639 -1.70 -2.32 -25.48
CA TYR A 639 -1.08 -2.18 -24.17
C TYR A 639 -0.86 -0.69 -23.80
N ILE A 640 -0.68 0.18 -24.80
CA ILE A 640 -0.48 1.63 -24.64
C ILE A 640 -1.82 2.37 -24.73
N ASP A 641 -2.61 2.07 -25.76
CA ASP A 641 -3.91 2.66 -26.06
C ASP A 641 -4.96 1.54 -26.27
N PRO A 642 -5.72 1.16 -25.22
CA PRO A 642 -6.72 0.10 -25.28
C PRO A 642 -7.88 0.36 -26.25
N VAL A 643 -8.06 1.61 -26.69
CA VAL A 643 -9.16 2.06 -27.55
C VAL A 643 -8.66 2.54 -28.91
N ASN A 644 -7.49 2.05 -29.33
CA ASN A 644 -6.95 2.31 -30.65
C ASN A 644 -7.76 1.57 -31.76
N GLU A 645 -8.49 2.34 -32.57
CA GLU A 645 -9.32 1.80 -33.65
C GLU A 645 -8.51 1.10 -34.75
N GLU A 646 -7.35 1.66 -35.16
CA GLU A 646 -6.52 1.07 -36.22
C GLU A 646 -6.01 -0.31 -35.81
N ALA A 647 -5.43 -0.42 -34.61
CA ALA A 647 -4.94 -1.70 -34.07
C ALA A 647 -6.07 -2.74 -33.95
N MET A 648 -7.28 -2.32 -33.57
CA MET A 648 -8.45 -3.19 -33.53
C MET A 648 -8.78 -3.78 -34.89
N ILE A 649 -8.85 -2.93 -35.92
CA ILE A 649 -9.17 -3.35 -37.29
C ILE A 649 -8.12 -4.33 -37.79
N ILE A 650 -6.83 -3.99 -37.64
CA ILE A 650 -5.70 -4.81 -38.09
C ILE A 650 -5.72 -6.17 -37.41
N LYS A 651 -5.89 -6.20 -36.08
CA LYS A 651 -5.94 -7.45 -35.31
C LYS A 651 -7.11 -8.33 -35.72
N CYS A 652 -8.31 -7.76 -35.89
CA CYS A 652 -9.49 -8.52 -36.28
C CYS A 652 -9.33 -9.11 -37.70
N LYS A 653 -8.86 -8.31 -38.66
CA LYS A 653 -8.57 -8.78 -40.03
C LYS A 653 -7.50 -9.87 -40.05
N SER A 654 -6.41 -9.69 -39.31
CA SER A 654 -5.31 -10.67 -39.21
C SER A 654 -5.78 -12.00 -38.59
N LEU A 655 -6.59 -11.94 -37.52
CA LEU A 655 -7.18 -13.14 -36.91
C LEU A 655 -8.15 -13.86 -37.85
N ALA A 656 -8.96 -13.11 -38.60
CA ALA A 656 -9.87 -13.69 -39.59
C ALA A 656 -9.12 -14.38 -40.75
N LEU A 657 -8.02 -13.79 -41.24
CA LEU A 657 -7.14 -14.40 -42.25
C LEU A 657 -6.54 -15.73 -41.78
N LEU A 658 -6.23 -15.85 -40.48
CA LEU A 658 -5.75 -17.10 -39.88
C LEU A 658 -6.87 -18.12 -39.57
N GLY A 659 -8.12 -17.84 -39.94
CA GLY A 659 -9.30 -18.68 -39.61
C GLY A 659 -9.68 -18.64 -38.12
N LYS A 660 -9.06 -17.76 -37.32
CA LYS A 660 -9.29 -17.60 -35.87
C LYS A 660 -10.49 -16.67 -35.59
N HIS A 661 -11.64 -16.91 -36.23
CA HIS A 661 -12.81 -16.02 -36.17
C HIS A 661 -13.35 -15.77 -34.76
N SER A 662 -13.33 -16.78 -33.88
CA SER A 662 -13.75 -16.64 -32.48
C SER A 662 -12.84 -15.67 -31.69
N LEU A 663 -11.55 -15.64 -31.99
CA LEU A 663 -10.61 -14.70 -31.38
C LEU A 663 -10.77 -13.28 -31.94
N ALA A 664 -11.14 -13.13 -33.21
CA ALA A 664 -11.48 -11.84 -33.80
C ALA A 664 -12.71 -11.24 -33.10
N GLN A 665 -13.78 -12.03 -32.94
CA GLN A 665 -14.99 -11.66 -32.19
C GLN A 665 -14.65 -11.22 -30.76
N LYS A 666 -13.87 -12.04 -30.03
CA LYS A 666 -13.47 -11.73 -28.67
C LYS A 666 -12.63 -10.45 -28.57
N SER A 667 -11.75 -10.20 -29.54
CA SER A 667 -10.91 -9.00 -29.59
C SER A 667 -11.76 -7.75 -29.81
N PHE A 668 -12.71 -7.81 -30.74
CA PHE A 668 -13.65 -6.73 -31.01
C PHE A 668 -14.55 -6.42 -29.80
N GLU A 669 -15.14 -7.45 -29.17
CA GLU A 669 -15.97 -7.26 -27.97
C GLU A 669 -15.21 -6.64 -26.80
N ASN A 670 -13.95 -7.03 -26.62
CA ASN A 670 -13.09 -6.44 -25.60
C ASN A 670 -12.80 -4.96 -25.92
N PHE A 671 -12.48 -4.64 -27.18
CA PHE A 671 -12.31 -3.25 -27.61
C PHE A 671 -13.59 -2.43 -27.37
N SER A 672 -14.76 -2.91 -27.81
CA SER A 672 -16.03 -2.19 -27.63
C SER A 672 -16.36 -1.98 -26.16
N ARG A 673 -16.00 -2.92 -25.28
CA ARG A 673 -16.15 -2.78 -23.83
C ARG A 673 -15.24 -1.69 -23.25
N GLU A 674 -13.97 -1.67 -23.63
CA GLU A 674 -13.05 -0.62 -23.16
C GLU A 674 -13.41 0.75 -23.79
N TYR A 675 -13.84 0.79 -25.04
CA TYR A 675 -14.34 2.00 -25.71
C TYR A 675 -15.55 2.59 -24.99
N ALA A 676 -16.55 1.75 -24.67
CA ALA A 676 -17.73 2.18 -23.91
C ALA A 676 -17.38 2.64 -22.48
N LYS A 677 -16.38 2.01 -21.86
CA LYS A 677 -15.90 2.39 -20.53
C LYS A 677 -15.17 3.73 -20.52
N ILE A 678 -14.38 4.05 -21.56
CA ILE A 678 -13.61 5.30 -21.65
C ILE A 678 -14.49 6.46 -22.15
N TYR A 679 -15.28 6.24 -23.20
CA TYR A 679 -16.04 7.30 -23.86
C TYR A 679 -17.52 7.35 -23.46
N SER A 680 -18.01 6.44 -22.62
CA SER A 680 -19.41 6.34 -22.21
C SER A 680 -20.42 6.22 -23.36
N GLN A 681 -19.98 5.70 -24.51
CA GLN A 681 -20.79 5.50 -25.71
C GLN A 681 -20.43 4.17 -26.40
N ALA A 682 -21.38 3.56 -27.10
CA ALA A 682 -21.11 2.37 -27.88
C ALA A 682 -20.25 2.71 -29.11
N PHE A 683 -19.40 1.77 -29.53
CA PHE A 683 -18.68 1.89 -30.79
C PHE A 683 -19.65 1.73 -31.97
N ASP A 684 -19.48 2.53 -33.01
CA ASP A 684 -20.46 2.77 -34.08
C ASP A 684 -20.45 1.72 -35.20
N ARG A 685 -19.34 1.01 -35.39
CA ARG A 685 -19.18 -0.05 -36.42
C ARG A 685 -19.29 -1.44 -35.82
N ASP A 686 -19.88 -2.37 -36.58
CA ASP A 686 -19.93 -3.78 -36.21
C ASP A 686 -18.74 -4.58 -36.76
N LEU A 687 -18.53 -5.80 -36.25
CA LEU A 687 -17.42 -6.65 -36.68
C LEU A 687 -17.49 -6.99 -38.18
N ASN A 688 -18.69 -7.17 -38.74
CA ASN A 688 -18.83 -7.50 -40.15
C ASN A 688 -18.33 -6.37 -41.05
N THR A 689 -18.63 -5.11 -40.67
CA THR A 689 -18.13 -3.90 -41.35
C THR A 689 -16.62 -3.76 -41.21
N ILE A 690 -16.05 -4.20 -40.09
CA ILE A 690 -14.60 -4.21 -39.88
C ILE A 690 -13.91 -5.29 -40.70
N LEU A 691 -14.55 -6.44 -40.91
CA LEU A 691 -13.96 -7.57 -41.64
C LEU A 691 -14.13 -7.47 -43.16
N SER A 692 -15.09 -6.68 -43.64
CA SER A 692 -15.17 -6.24 -45.05
C SER A 692 -14.02 -5.33 -45.43
#